data_AF-A0AAN7PHL6-F1
#
_entry.id   AF-A0AAN7PHL6-F1
#
_cell.length_a   1.000
_cell.length_b   1.000
_cell.length_c   1.000
_cell.angle_alpha   90.00
_cell.angle_beta   90.00
_cell.angle_gamma   90.00
#
_symmetry.space_group_name_H-M   'P 1'
#
loop_
_entity.id
_entity.type
_entity.pdbx_description
1 polymer ?
#
loop_
_entity_poly.entity_id
_entity_poly.type
_entity_poly.pdbx_seq_one_letter_code
_entity_poly.pdbx_strand_id
1 'polypeptide(L)'
;MEENSTTPPLELNSSATNINISIEELVAATVRAMQLQQPKETRTSELTALLPTFEENDEEEVKRPDDDIGSGKNERANEARCDEHDLCQTDQSCDNKSDLKRDDKTKVCHQCGHVFTRSDNLKRHLQNSCKGVAPAPNDEVKKRKFEDGGESSSKKKIDDNKQEVIVNVRCNECQEDVLKAHYRGHLRSNRHKINACRFIDDEGIQIIQSAFQDRLMSYKLSPSNQHVKVVDLMNEFKVILNWDREYLAVVAMLKLTIIFPLLFLFTVIKNSESNPYVKTEQGELIGKLWKSRKGRTFIGFTGIPYAKPPVGSLRFKAPEELETWNGILNATSYHSACLQLGSYNNEDIAVGSEDCLFLNVYTPKISSNDYARSRFSVLFYIHGGSFVANSARPDWLSPEMLLDKDIVLVTVNYRLGPFGFLSTGDNIIPGNSGLKDQNLALKWVKKNILHFGGNPNQITIVGNSAGAASVQFHLMSPLSKNLVQGAIIQSGSALSPFALSSKEEAIENTYKLGKLLGCSTSTINTLIKCLQKVNFADIIKAQPKFMYWGMDSTIAPFRPVVEPQCSDAFITKHPIDILNSNEVANIPVMIGITGEEGSYQAAGITTSSEFINEFNNNFESIVLREFNISSNNKNFVSSIKKFYFNDQEVTNKSKSELSHLYSDGWWLWQLDYTVQKHLLNRESPIYVYLYDYVGSISFVSLYDNSGYDYGVGHTDELFHLLPRNRSFPNYVPTEADNKVTDVMTTLWSNFVHFGDPTPSSNLNMTTWHPVSTGGVEYYYIKDSTNMNMKTRLLLNRRRFWQSGLGLY
;
A
#
# COMPACT_ATOMS: atom_id res chain seq x y z
N MET A 1 33.82 48.69 -42.89
CA MET A 1 33.36 50.07 -42.59
C MET A 1 33.29 50.78 -43.92
N GLU A 2 32.21 51.55 -44.16
CA GLU A 2 32.00 52.43 -45.34
C GLU A 2 31.91 51.67 -46.69
N GLU A 3 31.18 52.11 -47.73
CA GLU A 3 30.40 53.34 -47.95
C GLU A 3 29.32 53.16 -49.08
N ASN A 4 28.45 54.17 -49.28
CA ASN A 4 27.64 54.49 -50.49
C ASN A 4 26.54 53.49 -50.94
N SER A 5 25.23 53.80 -50.87
CA SER A 5 24.42 54.80 -51.63
C SER A 5 24.28 54.45 -53.12
N THR A 6 23.12 53.99 -53.63
CA THR A 6 22.01 54.80 -54.22
C THR A 6 20.90 53.87 -54.80
N THR A 7 19.65 54.26 -55.14
CA THR A 7 18.94 55.56 -55.04
C THR A 7 17.48 55.47 -54.49
N PRO A 8 16.36 55.30 -55.26
CA PRO A 8 15.17 56.09 -54.91
C PRO A 8 13.85 55.31 -54.61
N PRO A 9 12.86 55.97 -53.99
CA PRO A 9 11.61 55.35 -53.54
C PRO A 9 10.52 55.35 -54.62
N LEU A 10 9.56 54.41 -54.50
CA LEU A 10 8.31 54.44 -55.25
C LEU A 10 7.19 55.02 -54.38
N GLU A 11 6.86 56.28 -54.64
CA GLU A 11 5.57 56.85 -54.30
C GLU A 11 4.44 56.10 -55.03
N LEU A 12 3.24 56.08 -54.45
CA LEU A 12 2.02 56.16 -55.25
C LEU A 12 0.90 56.75 -54.40
N ASN A 13 0.73 58.06 -54.54
CA ASN A 13 -0.43 58.76 -54.00
C ASN A 13 -1.51 58.88 -55.09
N SER A 14 -2.76 58.61 -54.71
CA SER A 14 -3.98 59.12 -55.35
C SER A 14 -4.01 59.35 -56.89
N SER A 15 -4.51 58.38 -57.64
CA SER A 15 -5.41 58.69 -58.77
C SER A 15 -6.54 57.66 -58.82
N ALA A 16 -7.78 58.14 -58.90
CA ALA A 16 -8.96 57.32 -58.67
C ALA A 16 -9.29 56.43 -59.88
N THR A 17 -9.37 55.13 -59.66
CA THR A 17 -10.23 54.24 -60.45
C THR A 17 -11.45 53.90 -59.61
N ASN A 18 -12.62 54.33 -60.07
CA ASN A 18 -13.91 54.01 -59.45
C ASN A 18 -14.19 52.51 -59.60
N ILE A 19 -13.83 51.71 -58.60
CA ILE A 19 -14.38 50.36 -58.47
C ILE A 19 -15.79 50.52 -57.88
N ASN A 20 -16.78 50.63 -58.76
CA ASN A 20 -18.19 50.44 -58.42
C ASN A 20 -18.41 48.96 -58.05
N ILE A 21 -18.01 48.57 -56.83
CA ILE A 21 -18.48 47.33 -56.22
C ILE A 21 -19.99 47.46 -56.10
N SER A 22 -20.75 46.54 -56.70
CA SER A 22 -22.20 46.63 -56.61
C SER A 22 -22.65 46.35 -55.17
N ILE A 23 -23.80 46.91 -54.76
CA ILE A 23 -24.38 46.60 -53.44
C ILE A 23 -24.60 45.07 -53.29
N GLU A 24 -24.85 44.38 -54.41
CA GLU A 24 -25.05 42.93 -54.46
C GLU A 24 -23.76 42.15 -54.15
N GLU A 25 -22.59 42.61 -54.62
CA GLU A 25 -21.30 41.97 -54.31
C GLU A 25 -20.92 42.12 -52.82
N LEU A 26 -21.17 43.30 -52.24
CA LEU A 26 -20.91 43.53 -50.81
C LEU A 26 -21.84 42.71 -49.91
N VAL A 27 -23.11 42.56 -50.31
CA VAL A 27 -24.09 41.69 -49.64
C VAL A 27 -23.70 40.21 -49.78
N ALA A 28 -23.29 39.76 -50.97
CA ALA A 28 -22.86 38.39 -51.21
C ALA A 28 -21.62 37.99 -50.40
N ALA A 29 -20.65 38.90 -50.26
CA ALA A 29 -19.48 38.69 -49.40
C ALA A 29 -19.88 38.57 -47.91
N THR A 30 -20.81 39.41 -47.46
CA THR A 30 -21.30 39.41 -46.07
C THR A 30 -22.07 38.13 -45.75
N VAL A 31 -22.96 37.68 -46.64
CA VAL A 31 -23.73 36.43 -46.46
C VAL A 31 -22.80 35.20 -46.42
N ARG A 32 -21.78 35.13 -47.28
CA ARG A 32 -20.77 34.05 -47.25
C ARG A 32 -19.99 34.00 -45.94
N ALA A 33 -19.66 35.14 -45.34
CA ALA A 33 -18.96 35.20 -44.06
C ALA A 33 -19.82 34.64 -42.90
N MET A 34 -21.14 34.84 -42.95
CA MET A 34 -22.08 34.37 -41.91
C MET A 34 -22.40 32.88 -42.02
N GLN A 35 -22.34 32.28 -43.21
CA GLN A 35 -22.61 30.85 -43.43
C GLN A 35 -21.49 29.89 -42.96
N LEU A 36 -20.30 30.40 -42.63
CA LEU A 36 -19.12 29.59 -42.26
C LEU A 36 -18.99 29.29 -40.75
N GLN A 37 -20.01 29.57 -39.93
CA GLN A 37 -19.96 29.43 -38.47
C GLN A 37 -21.02 28.50 -37.84
N GLN A 38 -21.32 27.35 -38.47
CA GLN A 38 -22.17 26.30 -37.85
C GLN A 38 -21.46 24.93 -37.73
N PRO A 39 -21.73 24.12 -36.67
CA PRO A 39 -21.00 22.88 -36.39
C PRO A 39 -21.50 21.69 -37.23
N LYS A 40 -20.59 20.75 -37.53
CA LYS A 40 -20.91 19.49 -38.23
C LYS A 40 -21.28 18.39 -37.23
N GLU A 41 -22.53 17.93 -37.26
CA GLU A 41 -22.89 16.55 -36.91
C GLU A 41 -24.22 16.16 -37.60
N THR A 42 -24.43 14.86 -37.83
CA THR A 42 -25.56 14.24 -38.58
C THR A 42 -25.63 14.44 -40.10
N ARG A 43 -24.91 13.59 -40.84
CA ARG A 43 -25.45 12.86 -42.02
C ARG A 43 -24.56 11.67 -42.37
N THR A 44 -25.09 10.47 -42.21
CA THR A 44 -24.53 9.20 -42.73
C THR A 44 -25.37 8.68 -43.89
N SER A 45 -24.81 7.72 -44.64
CA SER A 45 -25.44 6.92 -45.71
C SER A 45 -26.05 7.67 -46.89
N GLU A 46 -25.26 7.82 -47.97
CA GLU A 46 -25.61 7.40 -49.35
C GLU A 46 -24.50 7.83 -50.32
N LEU A 47 -23.65 6.88 -50.75
CA LEU A 47 -23.20 6.64 -52.14
C LEU A 47 -22.05 5.61 -52.15
N THR A 48 -22.34 4.40 -52.64
CA THR A 48 -21.33 3.44 -53.07
C THR A 48 -21.45 3.27 -54.58
N ALA A 49 -20.65 4.01 -55.36
CA ALA A 49 -20.42 3.73 -56.77
C ALA A 49 -19.30 4.61 -57.33
N LEU A 50 -18.17 4.00 -57.70
CA LEU A 50 -17.26 4.30 -58.83
C LEU A 50 -15.84 3.81 -58.53
N LEU A 51 -15.50 2.62 -59.03
CA LEU A 51 -14.12 2.20 -59.30
C LEU A 51 -13.61 2.95 -60.55
N PRO A 52 -12.29 3.09 -60.76
CA PRO A 52 -11.51 1.98 -61.33
C PRO A 52 -10.28 1.57 -60.52
N THR A 53 -9.88 0.32 -60.77
CA THR A 53 -8.67 -0.39 -60.32
C THR A 53 -7.38 0.11 -60.99
N PHE A 54 -6.24 -0.09 -60.33
CA PHE A 54 -5.04 -0.60 -60.99
C PHE A 54 -4.16 -1.45 -60.04
N GLU A 55 -3.63 -2.51 -60.63
CA GLU A 55 -2.55 -3.45 -60.25
C GLU A 55 -1.20 -2.76 -59.95
N GLU A 56 -0.11 -3.36 -59.41
CA GLU A 56 0.35 -4.77 -59.26
C GLU A 56 1.55 -4.83 -58.25
N ASN A 57 1.85 -6.00 -57.66
CA ASN A 57 3.16 -6.65 -57.33
C ASN A 57 4.38 -5.87 -56.71
N ASP A 58 5.43 -6.45 -56.11
CA ASP A 58 5.72 -7.71 -55.38
C ASP A 58 7.13 -7.59 -54.72
N GLU A 59 7.45 -8.47 -53.75
CA GLU A 59 8.82 -8.93 -53.36
C GLU A 59 9.88 -7.89 -52.86
N GLU A 60 10.99 -8.19 -52.16
CA GLU A 60 11.65 -9.46 -51.75
C GLU A 60 12.50 -9.28 -50.44
N GLU A 61 13.03 -10.37 -49.87
CA GLU A 61 14.02 -10.37 -48.77
C GLU A 61 15.45 -10.04 -49.22
N VAL A 62 16.28 -9.41 -48.36
CA VAL A 62 17.77 -9.55 -48.44
C VAL A 62 18.41 -9.66 -47.04
N LYS A 63 19.44 -10.51 -46.93
CA LYS A 63 20.20 -10.84 -45.69
C LYS A 63 21.37 -9.89 -45.40
N ARG A 64 21.98 -10.06 -44.20
CA ARG A 64 23.15 -9.36 -43.65
C ARG A 64 24.42 -9.46 -44.52
N PRO A 65 25.48 -8.69 -44.20
CA PRO A 65 26.54 -9.28 -43.36
C PRO A 65 27.03 -8.37 -42.21
N ASP A 66 27.86 -8.94 -41.34
CA ASP A 66 28.54 -8.31 -40.20
C ASP A 66 29.78 -7.49 -40.64
N ASP A 67 30.19 -6.47 -39.86
CA ASP A 67 31.59 -6.32 -39.39
C ASP A 67 31.81 -5.13 -38.42
N ASP A 68 32.91 -5.27 -37.68
CA ASP A 68 33.30 -4.82 -36.34
C ASP A 68 33.86 -3.38 -36.18
N ILE A 69 34.12 -2.98 -34.92
CA ILE A 69 34.98 -1.87 -34.42
C ILE A 69 34.49 -0.40 -34.60
N GLY A 70 34.28 0.32 -33.48
CA GLY A 70 34.18 1.79 -33.49
C GLY A 70 33.88 2.47 -32.15
N SER A 71 34.92 2.86 -31.41
CA SER A 71 34.79 3.64 -30.15
C SER A 71 34.18 5.04 -30.35
N GLY A 72 33.23 5.45 -29.50
CA GLY A 72 32.73 6.83 -29.51
C GLY A 72 31.93 7.22 -28.25
N LYS A 73 32.53 8.05 -27.38
CA LYS A 73 31.79 8.75 -26.33
C LYS A 73 30.79 9.72 -26.97
N ASN A 74 29.59 9.85 -26.42
CA ASN A 74 28.77 11.04 -26.62
C ASN A 74 27.90 11.34 -25.40
N GLU A 75 28.11 12.53 -24.83
CA GLU A 75 27.22 13.13 -23.85
C GLU A 75 26.05 13.81 -24.57
N ARG A 76 24.82 13.57 -24.11
CA ARG A 76 23.63 14.45 -24.15
C ARG A 76 22.54 13.73 -23.35
N ALA A 77 22.16 14.22 -22.17
CA ALA A 77 21.28 15.38 -21.97
C ALA A 77 19.90 15.16 -22.61
N ASN A 78 18.91 14.81 -21.78
CA ASN A 78 17.50 15.03 -22.04
C ASN A 78 16.74 15.22 -20.71
N GLU A 79 16.44 16.49 -20.45
CA GLU A 79 15.32 17.08 -19.70
C GLU A 79 14.39 16.13 -18.91
N ALA A 80 14.43 16.25 -17.59
CA ALA A 80 13.33 15.84 -16.71
C ALA A 80 12.46 17.06 -16.36
N ARG A 81 11.16 16.99 -16.65
CA ARG A 81 10.19 18.01 -16.19
C ARG A 81 10.03 17.93 -14.67
N CYS A 82 10.01 19.08 -14.03
CA CYS A 82 9.47 19.23 -12.68
C CYS A 82 7.98 19.52 -12.78
N ASP A 83 7.15 18.80 -12.03
CA ASP A 83 5.82 19.23 -11.61
C ASP A 83 5.76 19.06 -10.08
N GLU A 84 5.65 20.17 -9.37
CA GLU A 84 5.50 20.20 -7.91
C GLU A 84 4.02 20.06 -7.54
N HIS A 85 3.71 19.35 -6.44
CA HIS A 85 2.78 19.82 -5.41
C HIS A 85 2.65 18.79 -4.28
N ASP A 86 3.20 19.12 -3.11
CA ASP A 86 2.75 18.56 -1.82
C ASP A 86 2.97 19.62 -0.72
N LEU A 87 1.91 19.99 0.00
CA LEU A 87 1.95 21.03 1.04
C LEU A 87 1.59 20.43 2.40
N CYS A 88 2.58 20.36 3.30
CA CYS A 88 2.34 20.03 4.70
C CYS A 88 1.80 21.24 5.48
N GLN A 89 0.69 21.06 6.19
CA GLN A 89 0.25 21.92 7.27
C GLN A 89 0.12 21.11 8.57
N THR A 90 0.94 21.43 9.58
CA THR A 90 0.60 21.27 11.01
C THR A 90 1.42 22.27 11.82
N ASP A 91 0.76 23.04 12.69
CA ASP A 91 1.39 24.11 13.46
C ASP A 91 2.00 23.63 14.80
N GLN A 92 3.22 24.11 15.05
CA GLN A 92 3.75 24.62 16.32
C GLN A 92 3.50 23.87 17.65
N SER A 93 4.60 23.46 18.29
CA SER A 93 5.21 24.33 19.32
C SER A 93 6.62 23.86 19.71
N CYS A 94 7.60 24.78 19.71
CA CYS A 94 8.95 24.56 20.23
C CYS A 94 9.57 25.90 20.67
N ASP A 95 9.34 26.28 21.93
CA ASP A 95 10.02 27.39 22.59
C ASP A 95 11.12 26.84 23.53
N ASN A 96 12.38 27.05 23.17
CA ASN A 96 13.37 27.72 24.03
C ASN A 96 14.76 27.85 23.37
N LYS A 97 15.44 28.95 23.67
CA LYS A 97 16.78 29.28 23.16
C LYS A 97 17.85 29.06 24.24
N SER A 98 18.61 27.98 24.13
CA SER A 98 19.94 27.87 24.76
C SER A 98 20.77 26.77 24.09
N ASP A 99 21.46 27.13 23.02
CA ASP A 99 22.82 26.69 22.67
C ASP A 99 23.13 27.03 21.20
N LEU A 100 23.70 28.21 21.00
CA LEU A 100 24.24 28.66 19.72
C LEU A 100 25.74 28.89 19.86
N LYS A 101 26.54 27.86 19.56
CA LYS A 101 27.91 28.04 19.06
C LYS A 101 27.91 27.79 17.55
N ARG A 102 28.61 28.65 16.82
CA ARG A 102 28.73 28.59 15.36
C ARG A 102 29.74 27.52 14.98
N ASP A 103 29.37 26.66 14.04
CA ASP A 103 30.23 26.28 12.93
C ASP A 103 29.41 26.32 11.63
N ASP A 104 30.02 26.80 10.54
CA ASP A 104 29.32 27.17 9.31
C ASP A 104 29.29 26.02 8.29
N LYS A 105 28.18 25.26 8.27
CA LYS A 105 27.41 24.80 7.08
C LYS A 105 26.38 23.75 7.50
N THR A 106 25.20 23.77 6.84
CA THR A 106 24.00 22.96 7.12
C THR A 106 23.40 23.10 8.52
N LYS A 107 22.13 23.54 8.60
CA LYS A 107 21.30 23.42 9.81
C LYS A 107 20.31 22.28 9.60
N VAL A 108 20.30 21.35 10.54
CA VAL A 108 19.36 20.20 10.59
C VAL A 108 18.34 20.46 11.70
N CYS A 109 17.06 20.23 11.44
CA CYS A 109 16.05 20.21 12.49
C CYS A 109 16.06 18.84 13.20
N HIS A 110 16.54 18.77 14.44
CA HIS A 110 16.75 17.50 15.17
C HIS A 110 15.47 16.74 15.59
N GLN A 111 14.27 17.27 15.31
CA GLN A 111 13.00 16.54 15.47
C GLN A 111 12.43 15.97 14.16
N CYS A 112 12.89 16.41 12.98
CA CYS A 112 12.35 15.95 11.69
C CYS A 112 13.39 15.70 10.58
N GLY A 113 14.68 15.89 10.85
CA GLY A 113 15.78 15.53 9.93
C GLY A 113 15.96 16.46 8.71
N HIS A 114 15.12 17.48 8.54
CA HIS A 114 15.17 18.33 7.34
C HIS A 114 16.42 19.22 7.28
N VAL A 115 17.02 19.29 6.09
CA VAL A 115 18.17 20.14 5.74
C VAL A 115 17.67 21.33 4.92
N PHE A 116 18.10 22.55 5.26
CA PHE A 116 17.81 23.77 4.49
C PHE A 116 19.00 24.21 3.63
N THR A 117 18.77 24.42 2.33
CA THR A 117 19.69 25.08 1.40
C THR A 117 19.28 26.54 1.19
N ARG A 118 20.20 27.37 0.66
CA ARG A 118 20.16 28.83 0.78
C ARG A 118 19.63 29.52 -0.49
N SER A 119 18.31 29.66 -0.59
CA SER A 119 17.67 30.72 -1.39
C SER A 119 16.47 31.27 -0.65
N ASP A 120 16.56 32.55 -0.26
CA ASP A 120 15.53 33.58 -0.46
C ASP A 120 15.75 34.75 0.49
N ASN A 121 15.78 35.96 -0.07
CA ASN A 121 16.15 37.17 0.67
C ASN A 121 14.95 37.81 1.38
N LEU A 122 15.07 37.92 2.69
CA LEU A 122 14.15 38.64 3.56
C LEU A 122 14.17 40.16 3.27
N LYS A 123 13.01 40.76 2.91
CA LYS A 123 12.43 42.02 3.48
C LYS A 123 11.40 42.71 2.55
N ARG A 124 10.13 42.80 3.00
CA ARG A 124 9.55 44.07 3.51
C ARG A 124 8.15 43.89 4.13
N HIS A 125 7.97 44.56 5.27
CA HIS A 125 6.71 45.05 5.87
C HIS A 125 5.64 44.04 6.32
N LEU A 126 5.86 43.49 7.52
CA LEU A 126 4.82 43.44 8.55
C LEU A 126 4.69 44.83 9.20
N GLN A 127 3.50 45.42 9.16
CA GLN A 127 3.03 46.40 10.16
C GLN A 127 1.51 46.58 10.03
N ASN A 128 0.83 46.80 11.17
CA ASN A 128 -0.62 46.92 11.37
C ASN A 128 -1.39 45.58 11.35
N SER A 129 -2.17 45.18 12.37
CA SER A 129 -2.41 45.79 13.69
C SER A 129 -2.90 44.74 14.69
N CYS A 130 -2.27 44.64 15.87
CA CYS A 130 -2.91 44.09 17.07
C CYS A 130 -3.35 45.25 17.98
N LYS A 131 -4.66 45.37 18.20
CA LYS A 131 -5.25 46.06 19.37
C LYS A 131 -6.45 45.23 19.82
N GLY A 132 -6.34 44.59 20.98
CA GLY A 132 -7.44 43.89 21.61
C GLY A 132 -8.19 44.76 22.61
N VAL A 133 -9.37 44.31 23.03
CA VAL A 133 -10.06 44.72 24.26
C VAL A 133 -10.74 43.49 24.87
N ALA A 134 -10.68 43.37 26.19
CA ALA A 134 -11.42 42.43 27.04
C ALA A 134 -11.85 43.21 28.31
N PRO A 135 -12.53 42.60 29.30
CA PRO A 135 -13.76 41.80 29.27
C PRO A 135 -14.86 42.45 30.17
N ALA A 136 -16.02 41.81 30.39
CA ALA A 136 -16.94 42.14 31.50
C ALA A 136 -17.79 40.92 31.98
N PRO A 137 -18.29 40.87 33.24
CA PRO A 137 -18.72 39.62 33.89
C PRO A 137 -20.13 39.59 34.54
N ASN A 138 -20.56 38.35 34.87
CA ASN A 138 -21.40 37.90 36.01
C ASN A 138 -22.89 38.27 36.22
N ASP A 139 -23.55 37.34 36.95
CA ASP A 139 -24.84 37.36 37.68
C ASP A 139 -26.14 37.35 36.83
N GLU A 140 -27.25 36.70 37.22
CA GLU A 140 -27.73 36.22 38.53
C GLU A 140 -28.29 34.77 38.58
N VAL A 141 -28.53 34.28 39.81
CA VAL A 141 -29.09 32.97 40.18
C VAL A 141 -30.61 33.02 40.51
N LYS A 142 -31.40 32.04 40.03
CA LYS A 142 -32.52 31.34 40.75
C LYS A 142 -33.10 30.24 39.84
N LYS A 143 -32.98 28.94 40.17
CA LYS A 143 -33.62 28.12 41.24
C LYS A 143 -35.00 27.55 40.87
N ARG A 144 -35.04 26.20 40.82
CA ARG A 144 -36.16 25.31 41.22
C ARG A 144 -37.38 25.28 40.28
N LYS A 145 -38.13 24.18 40.14
CA LYS A 145 -38.05 22.79 40.64
C LYS A 145 -39.10 21.95 39.88
N PHE A 146 -38.86 20.63 39.74
CA PHE A 146 -39.90 19.56 39.76
C PHE A 146 -40.91 19.57 38.58
N GLU A 147 -41.64 18.49 38.29
CA GLU A 147 -41.40 17.03 38.29
C GLU A 147 -42.56 16.42 37.46
N ASP A 148 -42.47 15.14 37.09
CA ASP A 148 -43.53 14.35 36.43
C ASP A 148 -43.97 14.85 35.02
N GLY A 149 -44.43 14.00 34.11
CA GLY A 149 -44.63 12.54 34.11
C GLY A 149 -45.64 12.18 33.01
N GLY A 150 -45.86 10.89 32.73
CA GLY A 150 -47.04 10.45 31.98
C GLY A 150 -46.81 9.97 30.54
N GLU A 151 -47.08 8.68 30.37
CA GLU A 151 -46.94 7.86 29.17
C GLU A 151 -47.98 8.08 28.05
N SER A 152 -47.58 7.67 26.84
CA SER A 152 -48.38 6.87 25.89
C SER A 152 -49.53 7.47 25.04
N SER A 153 -49.28 7.46 23.73
CA SER A 153 -50.08 6.78 22.69
C SER A 153 -51.58 7.11 22.43
N SER A 154 -51.81 7.49 21.16
CA SER A 154 -52.78 6.90 20.20
C SER A 154 -54.05 7.66 19.73
N LYS A 155 -53.99 8.03 18.43
CA LYS A 155 -54.98 7.81 17.34
C LYS A 155 -56.43 8.40 17.35
N LYS A 156 -56.76 8.90 16.14
CA LYS A 156 -58.08 9.19 15.49
C LYS A 156 -58.79 10.49 15.89
N LYS A 157 -59.73 11.06 15.10
CA LYS A 157 -60.05 11.20 13.63
C LYS A 157 -61.45 11.88 13.55
N ILE A 158 -61.89 12.34 12.36
CA ILE A 158 -63.29 12.73 11.96
C ILE A 158 -63.63 14.19 12.32
N ASP A 159 -63.57 15.13 11.36
CA ASP A 159 -64.61 15.60 10.37
C ASP A 159 -65.45 16.77 10.98
N ASP A 160 -66.12 17.69 10.26
CA ASP A 160 -66.66 17.64 8.89
C ASP A 160 -67.03 19.05 8.33
N ASN A 161 -67.43 19.12 7.05
CA ASN A 161 -68.12 20.21 6.33
C ASN A 161 -67.33 21.51 5.99
N LYS A 162 -67.49 22.16 4.81
CA LYS A 162 -68.57 22.10 3.79
C LYS A 162 -68.04 22.40 2.37
N GLN A 163 -68.73 21.92 1.33
CA GLN A 163 -68.35 22.00 -0.09
C GLN A 163 -68.70 23.34 -0.77
N GLU A 164 -67.91 23.72 -1.79
CA GLU A 164 -68.45 24.20 -3.07
C GLU A 164 -67.51 23.79 -4.23
N VAL A 165 -68.06 23.36 -5.37
CA VAL A 165 -67.31 22.71 -6.46
C VAL A 165 -67.19 23.62 -7.69
N ILE A 166 -65.98 24.04 -8.06
CA ILE A 166 -65.67 24.52 -9.43
C ILE A 166 -64.30 24.03 -9.91
N VAL A 167 -64.34 22.89 -10.61
CA VAL A 167 -63.53 22.48 -11.78
C VAL A 167 -62.16 23.15 -11.98
N ASN A 168 -61.08 22.39 -11.74
CA ASN A 168 -59.72 22.72 -12.22
C ASN A 168 -59.65 22.57 -13.74
N VAL A 169 -58.91 23.47 -14.41
CA VAL A 169 -58.59 23.37 -15.85
C VAL A 169 -57.08 23.15 -15.98
N ARG A 170 -56.67 21.93 -16.31
CA ARG A 170 -55.27 21.63 -16.64
C ARG A 170 -54.88 22.30 -17.95
N CYS A 171 -53.81 23.07 -17.93
CA CYS A 171 -53.04 23.37 -19.13
C CYS A 171 -51.93 22.32 -19.28
N ASN A 172 -51.92 21.59 -20.39
CA ASN A 172 -51.02 20.44 -20.59
C ASN A 172 -49.53 20.80 -20.82
N GLU A 173 -49.16 22.09 -20.77
CA GLU A 173 -47.79 22.55 -21.03
C GLU A 173 -47.01 22.99 -19.78
N CYS A 174 -47.62 23.13 -18.59
CA CYS A 174 -46.94 23.76 -17.42
C CYS A 174 -47.14 23.14 -16.01
N GLN A 175 -48.02 22.15 -15.81
CA GLN A 175 -48.23 21.42 -14.53
C GLN A 175 -48.28 22.25 -13.20
N GLU A 176 -49.13 23.27 -13.09
CA GLU A 176 -49.73 23.70 -11.81
C GLU A 176 -51.19 24.16 -11.99
N ASP A 177 -52.02 24.03 -10.95
CA ASP A 177 -53.43 24.44 -10.92
C ASP A 177 -53.60 25.75 -10.09
N VAL A 178 -54.35 26.75 -10.59
CA VAL A 178 -54.53 28.07 -9.93
C VAL A 178 -55.99 28.47 -9.73
N LEU A 179 -56.31 29.05 -8.56
CA LEU A 179 -57.65 29.42 -8.11
C LEU A 179 -58.25 30.67 -8.82
N LYS A 180 -59.55 30.56 -9.13
CA LYS A 180 -60.35 31.50 -9.95
C LYS A 180 -60.44 32.95 -9.42
N ALA A 181 -60.17 33.18 -8.14
CA ALA A 181 -60.24 34.51 -7.52
C ALA A 181 -59.13 35.47 -8.00
N HIS A 182 -57.94 34.97 -8.35
CA HIS A 182 -56.85 35.79 -8.88
C HIS A 182 -56.99 36.14 -10.38
N TYR A 183 -57.98 35.57 -11.07
CA TYR A 183 -58.13 35.69 -12.53
C TYR A 183 -58.49 37.11 -13.02
N ARG A 184 -59.22 37.91 -12.22
CA ARG A 184 -59.65 39.26 -12.63
C ARG A 184 -58.63 40.38 -12.37
N GLY A 185 -57.66 40.17 -11.49
CA GLY A 185 -56.52 41.09 -11.31
C GLY A 185 -55.49 40.93 -12.43
N HIS A 186 -55.20 39.68 -12.81
CA HIS A 186 -54.25 39.37 -13.87
C HIS A 186 -54.72 39.85 -15.26
N LEU A 187 -56.03 39.77 -15.53
CA LEU A 187 -56.63 40.18 -16.81
C LEU A 187 -56.67 41.71 -17.08
N ARG A 188 -56.20 42.57 -16.17
CA ARG A 188 -56.04 44.02 -16.44
C ARG A 188 -54.61 44.48 -16.72
N SER A 189 -53.61 43.63 -16.51
CA SER A 189 -52.23 43.85 -16.99
C SER A 189 -51.79 42.89 -18.09
N ASN A 190 -52.65 41.93 -18.48
CA ASN A 190 -52.35 40.97 -19.54
C ASN A 190 -52.37 41.60 -20.94
N ARG A 191 -51.24 42.20 -21.33
CA ARG A 191 -50.65 41.85 -22.62
C ARG A 191 -50.11 40.43 -22.50
N HIS A 192 -50.81 39.47 -23.10
CA HIS A 192 -50.29 38.13 -23.37
C HIS A 192 -50.48 37.85 -24.85
N LYS A 193 -49.51 37.10 -25.43
CA LYS A 193 -49.23 37.00 -26.87
C LYS A 193 -48.61 38.31 -27.41
N ILE A 194 -47.53 38.27 -28.17
CA ILE A 194 -46.99 37.17 -28.99
C ILE A 194 -45.52 36.85 -28.62
N ASN A 195 -45.20 35.54 -28.57
CA ASN A 195 -43.84 35.04 -28.65
C ASN A 195 -43.34 35.19 -30.11
N ALA A 196 -42.41 36.12 -30.34
CA ALA A 196 -41.52 36.28 -31.50
C ALA A 196 -40.98 37.73 -31.42
N CYS A 197 -39.68 38.05 -31.46
CA CYS A 197 -38.52 37.22 -31.78
C CYS A 197 -37.53 37.20 -30.61
N ARG A 198 -37.26 36.02 -30.07
CA ARG A 198 -36.03 35.67 -29.35
C ARG A 198 -35.64 34.31 -29.91
N PHE A 199 -34.36 34.17 -30.26
CA PHE A 199 -33.95 33.48 -31.50
C PHE A 199 -34.42 34.24 -32.74
N ILE A 200 -33.44 34.58 -33.58
CA ILE A 200 -33.67 34.82 -34.99
C ILE A 200 -33.37 33.48 -35.64
N ASP A 201 -34.40 32.68 -35.87
CA ASP A 201 -34.33 31.52 -36.75
C ASP A 201 -34.28 31.99 -38.22
N ASP A 202 -34.17 31.07 -39.16
CA ASP A 202 -34.08 31.42 -40.59
C ASP A 202 -35.32 32.21 -41.08
N GLU A 203 -36.48 32.03 -40.43
CA GLU A 203 -37.72 32.77 -40.69
C GLU A 203 -37.64 34.21 -40.15
N GLY A 204 -37.12 34.40 -38.93
CA GLY A 204 -36.78 35.72 -38.39
C GLY A 204 -35.74 36.49 -39.21
N ILE A 205 -34.75 35.79 -39.79
CA ILE A 205 -33.77 36.39 -40.71
C ILE A 205 -34.48 36.86 -41.98
N GLN A 206 -35.38 36.05 -42.54
CA GLN A 206 -36.18 36.43 -43.71
C GLN A 206 -37.10 37.63 -43.44
N ILE A 207 -37.72 37.73 -42.25
CA ILE A 207 -38.57 38.89 -41.89
C ILE A 207 -37.74 40.18 -41.83
N ILE A 208 -36.52 40.13 -41.27
CA ILE A 208 -35.62 41.29 -41.21
C ILE A 208 -35.09 41.63 -42.62
N GLN A 209 -34.75 40.63 -43.43
CA GLN A 209 -34.33 40.82 -44.83
C GLN A 209 -35.47 41.39 -45.70
N SER A 210 -36.71 40.94 -45.51
CA SER A 210 -37.91 41.46 -46.18
C SER A 210 -38.17 42.91 -45.76
N ALA A 211 -38.14 43.23 -44.47
CA ALA A 211 -38.29 44.61 -43.99
C ALA A 211 -37.16 45.54 -44.50
N PHE A 212 -35.96 45.01 -44.72
CA PHE A 212 -34.84 45.74 -45.31
C PHE A 212 -35.00 45.92 -46.83
N GLN A 213 -35.45 44.89 -47.55
CA GLN A 213 -35.79 44.97 -48.97
C GLN A 213 -36.95 45.93 -49.24
N ASP A 214 -38.01 45.90 -48.44
CA ASP A 214 -39.16 46.81 -48.57
C ASP A 214 -38.74 48.27 -48.30
N ARG A 215 -37.86 48.52 -47.33
CA ARG A 215 -37.26 49.85 -47.14
C ARG A 215 -36.37 50.26 -48.33
N LEU A 216 -35.52 49.37 -48.85
CA LEU A 216 -34.71 49.64 -50.05
C LEU A 216 -35.57 49.90 -51.31
N MET A 217 -36.70 49.21 -51.45
CA MET A 217 -37.68 49.44 -52.51
C MET A 217 -38.42 50.78 -52.31
N SER A 218 -38.69 51.19 -51.06
CA SER A 218 -39.24 52.52 -50.77
C SER A 218 -38.29 53.66 -51.16
N TYR A 219 -36.97 53.45 -51.12
CA TYR A 219 -35.97 54.39 -51.65
C TYR A 219 -35.85 54.35 -53.19
N LYS A 220 -36.26 53.27 -53.86
CA LYS A 220 -36.31 53.19 -55.34
C LYS A 220 -37.55 53.86 -55.97
N LEU A 221 -38.54 54.27 -55.17
CA LEU A 221 -39.82 54.82 -55.66
C LEU A 221 -40.06 56.29 -55.26
N SER A 222 -39.06 57.02 -54.76
CA SER A 222 -39.15 58.47 -54.49
C SER A 222 -38.51 59.30 -55.62
N PRO A 223 -39.30 60.01 -56.46
CA PRO A 223 -38.77 60.82 -57.55
C PRO A 223 -38.34 62.22 -57.08
N SER A 224 -37.43 62.31 -56.11
CA SER A 224 -36.69 63.54 -55.79
C SER A 224 -35.40 63.29 -55.02
N ASN A 225 -34.32 63.99 -55.39
CA ASN A 225 -33.00 63.84 -54.80
C ASN A 225 -32.98 64.24 -53.31
N GLN A 226 -33.08 63.27 -52.41
CA GLN A 226 -32.58 63.39 -51.03
C GLN A 226 -31.40 62.45 -50.83
N HIS A 227 -30.19 63.02 -50.75
CA HIS A 227 -28.98 62.28 -50.36
C HIS A 227 -29.07 61.87 -48.89
N VAL A 228 -29.47 60.63 -48.62
CA VAL A 228 -29.28 60.00 -47.30
C VAL A 228 -27.78 59.84 -47.06
N LYS A 229 -27.25 60.44 -45.98
CA LYS A 229 -25.84 60.29 -45.62
C LYS A 229 -25.60 58.88 -45.08
N VAL A 230 -24.82 58.10 -45.82
CA VAL A 230 -24.39 56.73 -45.43
C VAL A 230 -23.78 56.68 -44.01
N VAL A 231 -23.17 57.78 -43.57
CA VAL A 231 -22.61 57.97 -42.21
C VAL A 231 -23.65 57.74 -41.11
N ASP A 232 -24.88 58.19 -41.28
CA ASP A 232 -25.91 58.08 -40.25
C ASP A 232 -26.39 56.62 -40.10
N LEU A 233 -26.54 55.91 -41.23
CA LEU A 233 -26.83 54.47 -41.25
C LEU A 233 -25.71 53.65 -40.59
N MET A 234 -24.45 53.99 -40.86
CA MET A 234 -23.28 53.31 -40.25
C MET A 234 -23.17 53.55 -38.73
N ASN A 235 -23.68 54.67 -38.23
CA ASN A 235 -23.70 54.95 -36.79
C ASN A 235 -24.77 54.12 -36.06
N GLU A 236 -25.96 53.94 -36.65
CA GLU A 236 -26.98 53.02 -36.11
C GLU A 236 -26.46 51.57 -36.08
N PHE A 237 -25.79 51.12 -37.14
CA PHE A 237 -25.15 49.79 -37.18
C PHE A 237 -24.07 49.60 -36.09
N LYS A 238 -23.27 50.64 -35.77
CA LYS A 238 -22.29 50.57 -34.67
C LYS A 238 -22.94 50.38 -33.30
N VAL A 239 -24.10 50.99 -33.05
CA VAL A 239 -24.83 50.83 -31.77
C VAL A 239 -25.34 49.39 -31.64
N ILE A 240 -25.89 48.83 -32.72
CA ILE A 240 -26.39 47.44 -32.74
C ILE A 240 -25.25 46.42 -32.54
N LEU A 241 -24.10 46.62 -33.20
CA LEU A 241 -22.93 45.74 -33.05
C LEU A 241 -22.28 45.83 -31.65
N ASN A 242 -22.35 46.97 -30.97
CA ASN A 242 -21.90 47.08 -29.59
C ASN A 242 -22.85 46.38 -28.61
N TRP A 243 -24.17 46.47 -28.84
CA TRP A 243 -25.16 45.71 -28.06
C TRP A 243 -24.92 44.21 -28.13
N ASP A 244 -24.59 43.68 -29.32
CA ASP A 244 -24.31 42.26 -29.48
C ASP A 244 -23.02 41.85 -28.75
N ARG A 245 -21.97 42.69 -28.77
CA ARG A 245 -20.76 42.48 -27.96
C ARG A 245 -21.00 42.49 -26.46
N GLU A 246 -21.75 43.44 -25.95
CA GLU A 246 -22.07 43.52 -24.51
C GLU A 246 -23.01 42.38 -24.08
N TYR A 247 -23.99 42.03 -24.90
CA TYR A 247 -24.88 40.89 -24.66
C TYR A 247 -24.13 39.55 -24.69
N LEU A 248 -23.26 39.33 -25.68
CA LEU A 248 -22.39 38.14 -25.73
C LEU A 248 -21.43 38.10 -24.54
N ALA A 249 -20.88 39.23 -24.10
CA ALA A 249 -20.03 39.30 -22.91
C ALA A 249 -20.82 38.97 -21.63
N VAL A 250 -22.04 39.50 -21.46
CA VAL A 250 -22.91 39.19 -20.31
C VAL A 250 -23.36 37.74 -20.31
N VAL A 251 -23.72 37.18 -21.47
CA VAL A 251 -24.07 35.75 -21.61
C VAL A 251 -22.85 34.86 -21.39
N ALA A 252 -21.66 35.24 -21.84
CA ALA A 252 -20.41 34.53 -21.55
C ALA A 252 -20.07 34.59 -20.05
N MET A 253 -20.20 35.75 -19.39
CA MET A 253 -20.02 35.86 -17.94
C MET A 253 -21.06 35.05 -17.16
N LEU A 254 -22.34 35.06 -17.54
CA LEU A 254 -23.37 34.24 -16.90
C LEU A 254 -23.10 32.74 -17.09
N LYS A 255 -22.69 32.32 -18.29
CA LYS A 255 -22.25 30.94 -18.54
C LYS A 255 -21.03 30.58 -17.68
N LEU A 256 -20.02 31.44 -17.58
CA LEU A 256 -18.85 31.19 -16.72
C LEU A 256 -19.22 31.16 -15.23
N THR A 257 -20.04 32.09 -14.75
CA THR A 257 -20.42 32.17 -13.32
C THR A 257 -21.42 31.11 -12.86
N ILE A 258 -22.10 30.40 -13.78
CA ILE A 258 -23.07 29.34 -13.45
C ILE A 258 -22.56 27.97 -13.87
N ILE A 259 -22.11 27.82 -15.12
CA ILE A 259 -21.67 26.52 -15.67
C ILE A 259 -20.31 26.13 -15.09
N PHE A 260 -19.38 27.06 -14.85
CA PHE A 260 -18.08 26.70 -14.27
C PHE A 260 -18.20 26.19 -12.82
N PRO A 261 -18.92 26.83 -11.88
CA PRO A 261 -19.15 26.24 -10.57
C PRO A 261 -20.06 25.00 -10.62
N LEU A 262 -21.02 24.88 -11.55
CA LEU A 262 -21.78 23.62 -11.70
C LEU A 262 -20.91 22.47 -12.22
N LEU A 263 -20.00 22.71 -13.18
CA LEU A 263 -19.02 21.74 -13.65
C LEU A 263 -18.02 21.39 -12.55
N PHE A 264 -17.55 22.38 -11.79
CA PHE A 264 -16.68 22.17 -10.63
C PHE A 264 -17.40 21.37 -9.53
N LEU A 265 -18.68 21.63 -9.28
CA LEU A 265 -19.49 20.81 -8.38
C LEU A 265 -19.67 19.39 -8.94
N PHE A 266 -19.89 19.23 -10.25
CA PHE A 266 -19.99 17.92 -10.90
C PHE A 266 -18.68 17.13 -10.89
N THR A 267 -17.52 17.78 -11.02
CA THR A 267 -16.21 17.11 -10.89
C THR A 267 -15.87 16.82 -9.44
N VAL A 268 -16.20 17.70 -8.49
CA VAL A 268 -16.07 17.42 -7.05
C VAL A 268 -16.98 16.26 -6.62
N ILE A 269 -18.22 16.20 -7.10
CA ILE A 269 -19.15 15.10 -6.81
C ILE A 269 -18.72 13.80 -7.53
N LYS A 270 -18.20 13.85 -8.77
CA LYS A 270 -17.63 12.68 -9.45
C LYS A 270 -16.32 12.18 -8.84
N ASN A 271 -15.48 13.06 -8.32
CA ASN A 271 -14.20 12.71 -7.67
C ASN A 271 -14.36 12.40 -6.18
N SER A 272 -15.57 12.57 -5.62
CA SER A 272 -15.94 12.04 -4.32
C SER A 272 -16.22 10.53 -4.42
N GLU A 273 -15.19 9.74 -4.81
CA GLU A 273 -15.14 8.34 -4.37
C GLU A 273 -15.10 8.37 -2.84
N SER A 274 -16.22 8.06 -2.21
CA SER A 274 -16.32 8.03 -0.75
C SER A 274 -15.35 6.99 -0.22
N ASN A 275 -14.27 7.45 0.42
CA ASN A 275 -13.24 6.58 0.99
C ASN A 275 -13.88 5.44 1.80
N PRO A 276 -13.49 4.18 1.57
CA PRO A 276 -14.12 3.02 2.21
C PRO A 276 -14.17 3.13 3.73
N TYR A 277 -15.34 2.89 4.31
CA TYR A 277 -15.60 3.08 5.74
C TYR A 277 -15.93 1.75 6.42
N VAL A 278 -15.39 1.54 7.62
CA VAL A 278 -15.62 0.35 8.46
C VAL A 278 -15.78 0.78 9.92
N LYS A 279 -16.67 0.10 10.65
CA LYS A 279 -16.79 0.21 12.10
C LYS A 279 -16.35 -1.09 12.76
N THR A 280 -15.39 -1.01 13.66
CA THR A 280 -14.88 -2.11 14.49
C THR A 280 -15.46 -2.02 15.91
N GLU A 281 -15.13 -2.98 16.78
CA GLU A 281 -15.45 -2.88 18.22
C GLU A 281 -14.80 -1.65 18.89
N GLN A 282 -13.60 -1.26 18.45
CA GLN A 282 -12.83 -0.16 19.06
C GLN A 282 -13.21 1.22 18.48
N GLY A 283 -13.72 1.29 17.25
CA GLY A 283 -14.14 2.58 16.69
C GLY A 283 -14.31 2.57 15.18
N GLU A 284 -14.32 3.77 14.61
CA GLU A 284 -14.64 3.97 13.20
C GLU A 284 -13.37 4.24 12.39
N LEU A 285 -13.32 3.71 11.17
CA LEU A 285 -12.15 3.68 10.29
C LEU A 285 -12.49 4.18 8.89
N ILE A 286 -11.58 4.94 8.30
CA ILE A 286 -11.63 5.33 6.88
C ILE A 286 -10.35 4.84 6.17
N GLY A 287 -10.52 4.00 5.17
CA GLY A 287 -9.46 3.42 4.34
C GLY A 287 -9.42 4.06 2.96
N LYS A 288 -8.64 3.49 2.03
CA LYS A 288 -8.56 3.94 0.63
C LYS A 288 -8.67 2.78 -0.36
N LEU A 289 -8.91 3.12 -1.62
CA LEU A 289 -8.80 2.19 -2.73
C LEU A 289 -7.33 1.99 -3.15
N TRP A 290 -7.01 0.76 -3.56
CA TRP A 290 -5.70 0.32 -4.04
C TRP A 290 -5.89 -0.48 -5.34
N LYS A 291 -4.79 -0.72 -6.06
CA LYS A 291 -4.76 -1.54 -7.28
C LYS A 291 -3.86 -2.76 -7.07
N SER A 292 -4.34 -3.95 -7.44
CA SER A 292 -3.51 -5.15 -7.49
C SER A 292 -2.57 -5.08 -8.70
N ARG A 293 -1.61 -6.01 -8.75
CA ARG A 293 -0.70 -6.18 -9.89
C ARG A 293 -1.44 -6.29 -11.23
N LYS A 294 -2.61 -6.96 -11.27
CA LYS A 294 -3.47 -7.06 -12.47
C LYS A 294 -4.49 -5.92 -12.62
N GLY A 295 -4.31 -4.79 -11.93
CA GLY A 295 -5.17 -3.60 -12.04
C GLY A 295 -6.54 -3.72 -11.35
N ARG A 296 -6.78 -4.82 -10.62
CA ARG A 296 -8.00 -5.05 -9.84
C ARG A 296 -8.09 -4.01 -8.72
N THR A 297 -9.23 -3.36 -8.53
CA THR A 297 -9.45 -2.52 -7.35
C THR A 297 -9.66 -3.39 -6.11
N PHE A 298 -8.98 -3.06 -5.02
CA PHE A 298 -9.25 -3.57 -3.66
C PHE A 298 -9.21 -2.43 -2.64
N ILE A 299 -9.57 -2.72 -1.39
CA ILE A 299 -9.65 -1.73 -0.31
C ILE A 299 -8.54 -2.02 0.71
N GLY A 300 -7.85 -0.99 1.18
CA GLY A 300 -6.83 -1.10 2.21
C GLY A 300 -7.06 -0.15 3.38
N PHE A 301 -6.97 -0.69 4.59
CA PHE A 301 -6.93 0.04 5.86
C PHE A 301 -5.56 -0.23 6.50
N THR A 302 -4.71 0.79 6.58
CA THR A 302 -3.35 0.67 7.08
C THR A 302 -3.18 1.35 8.43
N GLY A 303 -2.31 0.80 9.28
CA GLY A 303 -1.98 1.42 10.57
C GLY A 303 -3.11 1.39 11.61
N ILE A 304 -3.91 0.32 11.67
CA ILE A 304 -4.97 0.13 12.67
C ILE A 304 -4.33 -0.35 13.99
N PRO A 305 -4.48 0.36 15.13
CA PRO A 305 -3.94 -0.08 16.40
C PRO A 305 -4.77 -1.24 16.97
N TYR A 306 -4.10 -2.32 17.41
CA TYR A 306 -4.76 -3.49 18.00
C TYR A 306 -4.51 -3.65 19.51
N ALA A 307 -3.61 -2.84 20.07
CA ALA A 307 -3.18 -2.87 21.46
C ALA A 307 -2.84 -1.46 21.96
N LYS A 308 -2.76 -1.27 23.28
CA LYS A 308 -2.24 -0.03 23.87
C LYS A 308 -0.76 0.17 23.51
N PRO A 309 -0.29 1.41 23.25
CA PRO A 309 1.12 1.69 22.99
C PRO A 309 2.02 1.16 24.12
N PRO A 310 3.02 0.31 23.83
CA PRO A 310 3.81 -0.41 24.85
C PRO A 310 4.94 0.47 25.44
N VAL A 311 4.63 1.72 25.76
CA VAL A 311 5.58 2.74 26.22
C VAL A 311 5.68 2.82 27.74
N GLY A 312 6.77 3.41 28.24
CA GLY A 312 6.95 3.69 29.67
C GLY A 312 6.84 2.43 30.54
N SER A 313 5.85 2.38 31.43
CA SER A 313 5.63 1.24 32.33
C SER A 313 5.08 -0.02 31.65
N LEU A 314 4.64 0.07 30.39
CA LEU A 314 4.24 -1.06 29.54
C LEU A 314 5.42 -1.63 28.73
N ARG A 315 6.55 -0.91 28.64
CA ARG A 315 7.75 -1.40 27.94
C ARG A 315 8.18 -2.75 28.53
N PHE A 316 8.49 -3.69 27.63
CA PHE A 316 8.82 -5.10 27.87
C PHE A 316 7.67 -6.02 28.34
N LYS A 317 6.52 -5.50 28.80
CA LYS A 317 5.41 -6.32 29.31
C LYS A 317 4.54 -6.90 28.20
N ALA A 318 3.71 -7.90 28.54
CA ALA A 318 2.62 -8.35 27.69
C ALA A 318 1.74 -7.17 27.23
N PRO A 319 1.22 -7.18 25.99
CA PRO A 319 0.38 -6.10 25.50
C PRO A 319 -1.00 -6.09 26.17
N GLU A 320 -1.59 -4.90 26.28
CA GLU A 320 -2.94 -4.71 26.80
C GLU A 320 -3.93 -4.44 25.65
N GLU A 321 -5.16 -4.94 25.76
CA GLU A 321 -6.22 -4.65 24.77
C GLU A 321 -6.45 -3.13 24.67
N LEU A 322 -6.59 -2.62 23.45
CA LEU A 322 -6.95 -1.22 23.22
C LEU A 322 -8.44 -1.00 23.56
N GLU A 323 -8.71 0.08 24.29
CA GLU A 323 -10.06 0.58 24.54
C GLU A 323 -10.64 1.27 23.28
N THR A 324 -11.87 1.78 23.35
CA THR A 324 -12.48 2.48 22.22
C THR A 324 -11.83 3.85 21.96
N TRP A 325 -11.63 4.21 20.69
CA TRP A 325 -11.23 5.57 20.30
C TRP A 325 -12.44 6.43 19.88
N ASN A 326 -12.31 7.75 20.03
CA ASN A 326 -13.34 8.71 19.62
C ASN A 326 -13.11 9.19 18.19
N GLY A 327 -14.20 9.34 17.42
CA GLY A 327 -14.15 9.81 16.03
C GLY A 327 -13.72 8.73 15.04
N ILE A 328 -13.44 9.17 13.81
CA ILE A 328 -13.02 8.30 12.70
C ILE A 328 -11.49 8.35 12.60
N LEU A 329 -10.84 7.20 12.80
CA LEU A 329 -9.39 7.05 12.62
C LEU A 329 -9.08 6.95 11.12
N ASN A 330 -8.13 7.78 10.68
CA ASN A 330 -7.65 7.78 9.30
C ASN A 330 -6.65 6.62 9.08
N ALA A 331 -7.09 5.60 8.36
CA ALA A 331 -6.33 4.40 8.01
C ALA A 331 -5.91 4.39 6.52
N THR A 332 -5.71 5.55 5.89
CA THR A 332 -5.21 5.66 4.50
C THR A 332 -3.68 5.63 4.39
N SER A 333 -2.98 5.80 5.52
CA SER A 333 -1.52 5.93 5.61
C SER A 333 -0.96 4.90 6.58
N TYR A 334 0.28 4.45 6.35
CA TYR A 334 0.93 3.46 7.22
C TYR A 334 1.58 4.10 8.44
N HIS A 335 1.59 3.38 9.55
CA HIS A 335 2.27 3.79 10.79
C HIS A 335 3.75 3.35 10.83
N SER A 336 4.46 3.77 11.87
CA SER A 336 5.85 3.41 12.13
C SER A 336 6.07 1.89 12.21
N ALA A 337 7.24 1.45 11.76
CA ALA A 337 7.76 0.12 12.10
C ALA A 337 8.10 0.04 13.60
N CYS A 338 8.15 -1.15 14.16
CA CYS A 338 8.71 -1.35 15.50
C CYS A 338 10.22 -1.06 15.51
N LEU A 339 10.74 -0.66 16.67
CA LEU A 339 12.14 -0.32 16.85
C LEU A 339 13.10 -1.41 16.38
N GLN A 340 14.04 -1.02 15.53
CA GLN A 340 15.08 -1.87 14.95
C GLN A 340 16.29 -1.03 14.54
N LEU A 341 17.39 -1.67 14.17
CA LEU A 341 18.50 -1.01 13.48
C LEU A 341 18.09 -0.68 12.03
N GLY A 342 18.72 0.34 11.44
CA GLY A 342 18.52 0.70 10.05
C GLY A 342 18.97 -0.43 9.10
N SER A 343 18.51 -0.37 7.86
CA SER A 343 18.97 -1.27 6.79
C SER A 343 20.47 -1.13 6.54
N TYR A 344 21.11 -2.15 5.96
CA TYR A 344 22.55 -2.33 5.66
C TYR A 344 23.43 -1.07 5.48
N ASN A 345 22.95 -0.02 4.82
CA ASN A 345 23.72 1.22 4.61
C ASN A 345 23.67 2.21 5.80
N ASN A 346 22.94 1.90 6.88
CA ASN A 346 22.65 2.76 8.03
C ASN A 346 22.46 1.95 9.33
N GLU A 347 23.18 0.83 9.50
CA GLU A 347 22.97 -0.10 10.64
C GLU A 347 23.20 0.57 12.02
N ASP A 348 24.02 1.62 12.09
CA ASP A 348 24.24 2.41 13.32
C ASP A 348 23.04 3.27 13.77
N ILE A 349 21.98 3.38 12.97
CA ILE A 349 20.83 4.26 13.22
C ILE A 349 19.64 3.45 13.72
N ALA A 350 19.14 3.78 14.93
CA ALA A 350 17.88 3.23 15.41
C ALA A 350 16.70 3.86 14.65
N VAL A 351 15.82 3.03 14.10
CA VAL A 351 14.63 3.45 13.33
C VAL A 351 13.36 2.82 13.91
N GLY A 352 12.20 3.42 13.61
CA GLY A 352 10.89 2.97 14.08
C GLY A 352 10.40 3.69 15.33
N SER A 353 9.43 3.09 16.03
CA SER A 353 8.77 3.62 17.23
C SER A 353 8.48 2.50 18.24
N GLU A 354 8.38 2.84 19.52
CA GLU A 354 7.80 1.94 20.53
C GLU A 354 6.28 1.79 20.33
N ASP A 355 5.61 2.88 19.99
CA ASP A 355 4.23 2.83 19.51
C ASP A 355 4.23 2.31 18.07
N CYS A 356 4.07 0.99 17.95
CA CYS A 356 4.18 0.25 16.69
C CYS A 356 3.20 -0.93 16.57
N LEU A 357 2.32 -1.16 17.56
CA LEU A 357 1.39 -2.29 17.62
C LEU A 357 0.17 -2.08 16.71
N PHE A 358 0.47 -2.01 15.42
CA PHE A 358 -0.47 -1.79 14.33
C PHE A 358 -0.57 -3.01 13.40
N LEU A 359 -1.74 -3.17 12.80
CA LEU A 359 -1.97 -4.10 11.70
C LEU A 359 -2.57 -3.37 10.50
N ASN A 360 -2.54 -4.01 9.33
CA ASN A 360 -3.17 -3.54 8.12
C ASN A 360 -4.15 -4.60 7.60
N VAL A 361 -5.30 -4.19 7.09
CA VAL A 361 -6.30 -5.09 6.49
C VAL A 361 -6.53 -4.68 5.04
N TYR A 362 -6.32 -5.62 4.12
CA TYR A 362 -6.61 -5.46 2.70
C TYR A 362 -7.72 -6.44 2.32
N THR A 363 -8.80 -5.94 1.71
CA THR A 363 -10.01 -6.70 1.41
C THR A 363 -10.49 -6.46 -0.02
N PRO A 364 -10.98 -7.50 -0.75
CA PRO A 364 -11.45 -7.32 -2.12
C PRO A 364 -12.72 -6.47 -2.22
N LYS A 365 -13.59 -6.50 -1.19
CA LYS A 365 -14.80 -5.66 -1.07
C LYS A 365 -15.40 -5.74 0.33
N ILE A 366 -15.93 -4.62 0.81
CA ILE A 366 -16.84 -4.56 1.96
C ILE A 366 -18.26 -4.75 1.46
N SER A 367 -19.13 -5.43 2.22
CA SER A 367 -20.56 -5.52 1.88
C SER A 367 -21.31 -4.32 2.46
N SER A 368 -21.95 -3.53 1.62
CA SER A 368 -22.85 -2.45 2.06
C SER A 368 -24.20 -2.95 2.57
N ASN A 369 -24.60 -4.16 2.15
CA ASN A 369 -25.76 -4.89 2.68
C ASN A 369 -25.36 -6.32 3.07
N ASP A 370 -26.06 -6.84 4.08
CA ASP A 370 -25.94 -8.16 4.70
C ASP A 370 -24.62 -8.51 5.41
N TYR A 371 -24.67 -8.36 6.74
CA TYR A 371 -23.87 -9.11 7.73
C TYR A 371 -24.10 -10.64 7.65
N ALA A 372 -25.04 -11.12 6.82
CA ALA A 372 -25.51 -12.50 6.77
C ALA A 372 -24.55 -13.49 6.07
N ARG A 373 -23.47 -13.02 5.42
CA ARG A 373 -22.42 -13.88 4.86
C ARG A 373 -21.03 -13.26 5.01
N SER A 374 -20.23 -13.79 5.93
CA SER A 374 -18.77 -13.70 5.80
C SER A 374 -18.36 -14.38 4.50
N ARG A 375 -17.59 -13.71 3.62
CA ARG A 375 -17.35 -14.22 2.25
C ARG A 375 -15.93 -14.69 1.99
N PHE A 376 -14.94 -14.04 2.59
CA PHE A 376 -13.54 -14.25 2.23
C PHE A 376 -12.77 -14.94 3.35
N SER A 377 -12.02 -15.97 2.99
CA SER A 377 -11.00 -16.52 3.89
C SER A 377 -9.92 -15.47 4.19
N VAL A 378 -9.34 -15.57 5.38
CA VAL A 378 -8.43 -14.57 5.94
C VAL A 378 -7.02 -15.16 5.99
N LEU A 379 -6.07 -14.50 5.34
CA LEU A 379 -4.65 -14.79 5.43
C LEU A 379 -4.04 -13.82 6.46
N PHE A 380 -3.67 -14.33 7.64
CA PHE A 380 -3.01 -13.55 8.70
C PHE A 380 -1.50 -13.74 8.62
N TYR A 381 -0.78 -12.73 8.12
CA TYR A 381 0.65 -12.81 7.83
C TYR A 381 1.53 -12.18 8.91
N ILE A 382 2.43 -12.98 9.48
CA ILE A 382 3.47 -12.57 10.43
C ILE A 382 4.81 -12.47 9.68
N HIS A 383 5.46 -11.31 9.75
CA HIS A 383 6.72 -11.07 9.05
C HIS A 383 7.92 -11.75 9.71
N GLY A 384 8.89 -12.15 8.89
CA GLY A 384 10.22 -12.62 9.32
C GLY A 384 11.16 -11.49 9.74
N GLY A 385 12.46 -11.77 9.78
CA GLY A 385 13.51 -10.79 10.16
C GLY A 385 14.19 -11.09 11.50
N SER A 386 14.44 -12.39 11.78
CA SER A 386 15.14 -12.87 12.99
C SER A 386 14.65 -12.27 14.31
N PHE A 387 13.35 -11.91 14.42
CA PHE A 387 12.77 -11.22 15.57
C PHE A 387 13.37 -9.83 15.90
N VAL A 388 14.26 -9.27 15.06
CA VAL A 388 14.97 -8.00 15.29
C VAL A 388 14.70 -6.92 14.23
N ALA A 389 14.15 -7.29 13.07
CA ALA A 389 13.91 -6.38 11.95
C ALA A 389 12.61 -6.70 11.18
N ASN A 390 12.36 -5.93 10.11
CA ASN A 390 11.17 -5.89 9.25
C ASN A 390 9.93 -5.21 9.87
N SER A 391 8.88 -5.08 9.05
CA SER A 391 7.61 -4.45 9.39
C SER A 391 6.50 -4.94 8.46
N ALA A 392 5.25 -4.85 8.93
CA ALA A 392 4.04 -5.05 8.16
C ALA A 392 3.65 -3.90 7.21
N ARG A 393 4.43 -2.81 7.18
CA ARG A 393 4.17 -1.64 6.31
C ARG A 393 4.08 -2.04 4.82
N PRO A 394 3.23 -1.37 4.01
CA PRO A 394 3.06 -1.68 2.58
C PRO A 394 4.34 -1.55 1.74
N ASP A 395 5.29 -0.69 2.11
CA ASP A 395 6.58 -0.58 1.41
C ASP A 395 7.54 -1.75 1.71
N TRP A 396 7.35 -2.45 2.84
CA TRP A 396 8.12 -3.65 3.19
C TRP A 396 7.44 -4.93 2.69
N LEU A 397 6.10 -4.98 2.70
CA LEU A 397 5.30 -6.11 2.27
C LEU A 397 4.13 -5.62 1.42
N SER A 398 4.32 -5.55 0.11
CA SER A 398 3.26 -5.11 -0.80
C SER A 398 2.14 -6.15 -0.88
N PRO A 399 0.85 -5.76 -0.69
CA PRO A 399 -0.29 -6.67 -0.82
C PRO A 399 -0.65 -7.02 -2.27
N GLU A 400 -0.07 -6.32 -3.25
CA GLU A 400 -0.62 -6.20 -4.62
C GLU A 400 -0.67 -7.52 -5.41
N MET A 401 0.20 -8.48 -5.10
CA MET A 401 0.21 -9.79 -5.76
C MET A 401 -0.86 -10.72 -5.20
N LEU A 402 -0.91 -10.90 -3.88
CA LEU A 402 -1.94 -11.72 -3.22
C LEU A 402 -3.36 -11.21 -3.46
N LEU A 403 -3.55 -9.88 -3.58
CA LEU A 403 -4.87 -9.26 -3.83
C LEU A 403 -5.32 -9.33 -5.30
N ASP A 404 -4.60 -10.03 -6.18
CA ASP A 404 -5.19 -10.59 -7.41
C ASP A 404 -6.27 -11.67 -7.07
N LYS A 405 -6.27 -12.22 -5.85
CA LYS A 405 -7.16 -13.30 -5.38
C LYS A 405 -8.25 -12.81 -4.41
N ASP A 406 -9.29 -13.61 -4.22
CA ASP A 406 -10.46 -13.31 -3.36
C ASP A 406 -10.23 -13.63 -1.87
N ILE A 407 -9.12 -13.15 -1.31
CA ILE A 407 -8.79 -13.31 0.12
C ILE A 407 -8.74 -11.97 0.84
N VAL A 408 -8.98 -11.98 2.16
CA VAL A 408 -8.64 -10.85 3.04
C VAL A 408 -7.23 -11.08 3.57
N LEU A 409 -6.32 -10.16 3.29
CA LEU A 409 -4.95 -10.19 3.82
C LEU A 409 -4.86 -9.28 5.04
N VAL A 410 -4.30 -9.80 6.14
CA VAL A 410 -3.91 -9.02 7.31
C VAL A 410 -2.39 -9.11 7.47
N THR A 411 -1.71 -7.98 7.59
CA THR A 411 -0.27 -7.93 7.96
C THR A 411 -0.12 -7.26 9.32
N VAL A 412 0.74 -7.80 10.20
CA VAL A 412 0.88 -7.35 11.60
C VAL A 412 2.32 -6.97 11.98
N ASN A 413 2.51 -5.79 12.58
CA ASN A 413 3.73 -5.45 13.31
C ASN A 413 3.67 -6.09 14.71
N TYR A 414 4.80 -6.57 15.22
CA TYR A 414 4.97 -7.01 16.61
C TYR A 414 6.31 -6.50 17.16
N ARG A 415 6.46 -6.38 18.48
CA ARG A 415 7.72 -5.86 19.05
C ARG A 415 8.91 -6.77 18.76
N LEU A 416 10.05 -6.14 18.53
CA LEU A 416 11.29 -6.76 18.07
C LEU A 416 12.41 -6.62 19.12
N GLY A 417 13.43 -7.48 18.99
CA GLY A 417 14.63 -7.50 19.82
C GLY A 417 14.31 -7.44 21.33
N PRO A 418 15.05 -6.65 22.13
CA PRO A 418 14.79 -6.56 23.57
C PRO A 418 13.41 -5.98 23.91
N PHE A 419 12.75 -5.25 23.02
CA PHE A 419 11.41 -4.71 23.30
C PHE A 419 10.32 -5.80 23.24
N GLY A 420 10.52 -6.83 22.41
CA GLY A 420 9.61 -7.98 22.27
C GLY A 420 10.02 -9.23 23.05
N PHE A 421 11.32 -9.43 23.30
CA PHE A 421 11.85 -10.74 23.70
C PHE A 421 12.85 -10.70 24.88
N LEU A 422 12.94 -9.58 25.60
CA LEU A 422 13.63 -9.55 26.90
C LEU A 422 12.89 -10.46 27.89
N SER A 423 13.63 -11.26 28.66
CA SER A 423 13.09 -12.10 29.73
C SER A 423 13.97 -12.06 30.99
N THR A 424 13.32 -12.07 32.15
CA THR A 424 13.95 -12.16 33.47
C THR A 424 13.91 -13.59 34.04
N GLY A 425 13.32 -14.55 33.32
CA GLY A 425 13.18 -15.94 33.74
C GLY A 425 12.23 -16.18 34.92
N ASP A 426 11.53 -15.13 35.36
CA ASP A 426 10.54 -15.11 36.43
C ASP A 426 9.24 -14.41 35.94
N ASN A 427 8.26 -14.26 36.83
CA ASN A 427 6.96 -13.70 36.45
C ASN A 427 6.96 -12.16 36.32
N ILE A 428 8.11 -11.47 36.41
CA ILE A 428 8.18 -10.00 36.34
C ILE A 428 8.20 -9.56 34.87
N ILE A 429 9.11 -10.12 34.07
CA ILE A 429 9.09 -10.07 32.60
C ILE A 429 9.34 -11.52 32.12
N PRO A 430 8.31 -12.37 31.99
CA PRO A 430 8.49 -13.79 31.66
C PRO A 430 9.10 -13.99 30.26
N GLY A 431 8.88 -13.05 29.33
CA GLY A 431 9.37 -13.09 27.96
C GLY A 431 8.22 -13.01 26.96
N ASN A 432 8.54 -13.32 25.70
CA ASN A 432 7.60 -13.56 24.60
C ASN A 432 6.57 -12.45 24.33
N SER A 433 6.82 -11.22 24.78
CA SER A 433 5.94 -10.06 24.54
C SER A 433 5.62 -9.86 23.05
N GLY A 434 6.58 -10.11 22.14
CA GLY A 434 6.35 -10.11 20.69
C GLY A 434 5.43 -11.22 20.17
N LEU A 435 5.45 -12.43 20.76
CA LEU A 435 4.48 -13.49 20.42
C LEU A 435 3.09 -13.17 21.01
N LYS A 436 3.05 -12.52 22.19
CA LYS A 436 1.81 -12.04 22.81
C LYS A 436 1.18 -10.90 22.02
N ASP A 437 1.98 -10.03 21.39
CA ASP A 437 1.55 -9.01 20.42
C ASP A 437 0.83 -9.67 19.24
N GLN A 438 1.46 -10.67 18.61
CA GLN A 438 0.87 -11.44 17.50
C GLN A 438 -0.43 -12.14 17.93
N ASN A 439 -0.50 -12.70 19.14
CA ASN A 439 -1.71 -13.33 19.67
C ASN A 439 -2.86 -12.33 19.89
N LEU A 440 -2.56 -11.14 20.41
CA LEU A 440 -3.56 -10.10 20.61
C LEU A 440 -4.06 -9.54 19.27
N ALA A 441 -3.18 -9.35 18.29
CA ALA A 441 -3.58 -9.00 16.92
C ALA A 441 -4.46 -10.08 16.28
N LEU A 442 -4.13 -11.37 16.46
CA LEU A 442 -4.94 -12.49 15.97
C LEU A 442 -6.33 -12.54 16.64
N LYS A 443 -6.41 -12.25 17.94
CA LYS A 443 -7.68 -12.07 18.67
C LYS A 443 -8.46 -10.85 18.17
N TRP A 444 -7.81 -9.74 17.88
CA TRP A 444 -8.42 -8.56 17.28
C TRP A 444 -9.02 -8.89 15.91
N VAL A 445 -8.32 -9.66 15.08
CA VAL A 445 -8.82 -10.15 13.78
C VAL A 445 -10.02 -11.08 13.99
N LYS A 446 -9.95 -12.03 14.92
CA LYS A 446 -11.07 -12.94 15.24
C LYS A 446 -12.34 -12.17 15.65
N LYS A 447 -12.20 -11.07 16.40
CA LYS A 447 -13.29 -10.14 16.78
C LYS A 447 -13.80 -9.33 15.58
N ASN A 448 -12.91 -8.66 14.83
CA ASN A 448 -13.28 -7.57 13.93
C ASN A 448 -13.37 -7.91 12.43
N ILE A 449 -12.78 -9.01 11.94
CA ILE A 449 -12.55 -9.20 10.49
C ILE A 449 -13.84 -9.33 9.66
N LEU A 450 -14.96 -9.67 10.30
CA LEU A 450 -16.29 -9.69 9.69
C LEU A 450 -16.68 -8.32 9.10
N HIS A 451 -16.32 -7.23 9.78
CA HIS A 451 -16.61 -5.86 9.33
C HIS A 451 -15.83 -5.46 8.06
N PHE A 452 -14.75 -6.19 7.74
CA PHE A 452 -13.96 -6.05 6.52
C PHE A 452 -14.36 -7.07 5.43
N GLY A 453 -15.43 -7.86 5.65
CA GLY A 453 -15.93 -8.89 4.73
C GLY A 453 -15.28 -10.28 4.87
N GLY A 454 -14.32 -10.42 5.80
CA GLY A 454 -13.64 -11.69 6.06
C GLY A 454 -14.45 -12.67 6.91
N ASN A 455 -14.04 -13.92 6.94
CA ASN A 455 -14.62 -14.97 7.78
C ASN A 455 -13.75 -15.23 9.01
N PRO A 456 -14.20 -14.88 10.23
CA PRO A 456 -13.42 -15.15 11.44
C PRO A 456 -13.22 -16.65 11.72
N ASN A 457 -13.97 -17.54 11.06
CA ASN A 457 -13.84 -19.00 11.17
C ASN A 457 -13.08 -19.65 10.00
N GLN A 458 -12.47 -18.86 9.12
CA GLN A 458 -11.52 -19.32 8.09
C GLN A 458 -10.28 -18.41 8.09
N ILE A 459 -9.59 -18.38 9.24
CA ILE A 459 -8.31 -17.68 9.39
C ILE A 459 -7.19 -18.70 9.21
N THR A 460 -6.37 -18.50 8.17
CA THR A 460 -5.12 -19.23 7.96
C THR A 460 -3.96 -18.33 8.37
N ILE A 461 -3.15 -18.81 9.33
CA ILE A 461 -1.97 -18.10 9.82
C ILE A 461 -0.77 -18.43 8.94
N VAL A 462 -0.02 -17.41 8.53
CA VAL A 462 1.09 -17.50 7.57
C VAL A 462 2.28 -16.74 8.10
N GLY A 463 3.48 -17.23 7.85
CA GLY A 463 4.69 -16.47 8.10
C GLY A 463 5.87 -17.06 7.37
N ASN A 464 6.92 -16.24 7.22
CA ASN A 464 8.21 -16.64 6.67
C ASN A 464 9.33 -16.43 7.70
N SER A 465 10.37 -17.26 7.71
CA SER A 465 11.54 -17.11 8.58
C SER A 465 11.15 -17.09 10.07
N ALA A 466 11.59 -16.10 10.86
CA ALA A 466 11.11 -15.86 12.23
C ALA A 466 9.56 -15.77 12.35
N GLY A 467 8.87 -15.32 11.29
CA GLY A 467 7.41 -15.36 11.21
C GLY A 467 6.86 -16.77 11.06
N ALA A 468 7.54 -17.67 10.33
CA ALA A 468 7.17 -19.09 10.23
C ALA A 468 7.41 -19.83 11.55
N ALA A 469 8.51 -19.52 12.25
CA ALA A 469 8.72 -19.98 13.62
C ALA A 469 7.61 -19.48 14.55
N SER A 470 7.21 -18.21 14.42
CA SER A 470 6.05 -17.63 15.14
C SER A 470 4.74 -18.38 14.84
N VAL A 471 4.47 -18.74 13.58
CA VAL A 471 3.32 -19.60 13.22
C VAL A 471 3.38 -20.92 13.98
N GLN A 472 4.53 -21.60 13.99
CA GLN A 472 4.64 -22.87 14.69
C GLN A 472 4.48 -22.72 16.21
N PHE A 473 5.02 -21.64 16.80
CA PHE A 473 4.76 -21.27 18.20
C PHE A 473 3.26 -21.05 18.47
N HIS A 474 2.52 -20.40 17.57
CA HIS A 474 1.06 -20.27 17.66
C HIS A 474 0.34 -21.63 17.63
N LEU A 475 0.79 -22.60 16.82
CA LEU A 475 0.21 -23.95 16.80
C LEU A 475 0.48 -24.73 18.10
N MET A 476 1.53 -24.38 18.83
CA MET A 476 1.90 -24.97 20.13
C MET A 476 1.26 -24.26 21.33
N SER A 477 0.79 -23.02 21.17
CA SER A 477 0.40 -22.15 22.28
C SER A 477 -1.06 -22.36 22.72
N PRO A 478 -1.33 -22.62 24.02
CA PRO A 478 -2.68 -22.63 24.57
C PRO A 478 -3.46 -21.32 24.32
N LEU A 479 -2.77 -20.17 24.27
CA LEU A 479 -3.38 -18.86 24.03
C LEU A 479 -3.95 -18.68 22.61
N SER A 480 -3.52 -19.53 21.68
CA SER A 480 -3.87 -19.47 20.25
C SER A 480 -4.82 -20.59 19.82
N LYS A 481 -5.21 -21.47 20.75
CA LYS A 481 -6.12 -22.58 20.52
C LYS A 481 -7.44 -22.10 19.91
N ASN A 482 -7.87 -22.77 18.84
CA ASN A 482 -9.11 -22.49 18.09
C ASN A 482 -9.21 -21.09 17.43
N LEU A 483 -8.11 -20.32 17.33
CA LEU A 483 -8.11 -19.04 16.62
C LEU A 483 -7.93 -19.20 15.09
N VAL A 484 -7.34 -20.30 14.64
CA VAL A 484 -6.94 -20.55 13.25
C VAL A 484 -7.45 -21.89 12.74
N GLN A 485 -7.68 -21.96 11.43
CA GLN A 485 -8.23 -23.13 10.71
C GLN A 485 -7.21 -23.81 9.79
N GLY A 486 -6.10 -23.15 9.46
CA GLY A 486 -4.97 -23.71 8.72
C GLY A 486 -3.70 -22.91 8.98
N ALA A 487 -2.54 -23.44 8.59
CA ALA A 487 -1.26 -22.77 8.76
C ALA A 487 -0.33 -22.92 7.54
N ILE A 488 0.42 -21.86 7.21
CA ILE A 488 1.49 -21.89 6.21
C ILE A 488 2.81 -21.47 6.88
N ILE A 489 3.80 -22.36 6.85
CA ILE A 489 5.10 -22.24 7.53
C ILE A 489 6.18 -22.19 6.45
N GLN A 490 6.63 -20.98 6.08
CA GLN A 490 7.60 -20.78 5.01
C GLN A 490 9.01 -20.61 5.59
N SER A 491 9.91 -21.58 5.39
CA SER A 491 11.32 -21.44 5.76
C SER A 491 11.55 -21.07 7.23
N GLY A 492 10.98 -21.82 8.18
CA GLY A 492 11.30 -21.64 9.61
C GLY A 492 10.57 -22.59 10.55
N SER A 493 11.09 -22.73 11.77
CA SER A 493 10.53 -23.60 12.82
C SER A 493 10.81 -23.04 14.22
N ALA A 494 9.96 -23.37 15.19
CA ALA A 494 10.23 -23.17 16.62
C ALA A 494 11.43 -24.00 17.14
N LEU A 495 11.95 -24.95 16.34
CA LEU A 495 13.20 -25.69 16.58
C LEU A 495 14.42 -25.08 15.88
N SER A 496 14.26 -24.05 15.05
CA SER A 496 15.41 -23.41 14.37
C SER A 496 16.30 -22.71 15.42
N PRO A 497 17.64 -22.73 15.29
CA PRO A 497 18.55 -22.12 16.28
C PRO A 497 18.27 -20.63 16.53
N PHE A 498 17.87 -19.90 15.48
CA PHE A 498 17.45 -18.50 15.55
C PHE A 498 16.10 -18.26 16.26
N ALA A 499 15.34 -19.31 16.59
CA ALA A 499 13.94 -19.21 17.02
C ALA A 499 13.68 -19.39 18.52
N LEU A 500 14.61 -20.00 19.26
CA LEU A 500 14.46 -20.21 20.71
C LEU A 500 15.80 -19.95 21.42
N SER A 501 15.73 -19.26 22.55
CA SER A 501 16.83 -19.06 23.49
C SER A 501 16.66 -19.97 24.71
N SER A 502 17.77 -20.38 25.33
CA SER A 502 17.69 -21.02 26.64
C SER A 502 17.22 -20.01 27.69
N LYS A 503 16.68 -20.51 28.81
CA LYS A 503 16.26 -19.64 29.91
C LYS A 503 17.46 -18.88 30.48
N GLU A 504 18.60 -19.54 30.55
CA GLU A 504 19.86 -19.05 31.08
C GLU A 504 20.41 -17.91 30.21
N GLU A 505 20.47 -18.13 28.89
CA GLU A 505 20.93 -17.12 27.92
C GLU A 505 20.02 -15.88 27.94
N ALA A 506 18.70 -16.05 27.99
CA ALA A 506 17.76 -14.92 28.04
C ALA A 506 17.93 -14.07 29.32
N ILE A 507 18.19 -14.70 30.48
CA ILE A 507 18.50 -14.01 31.73
C ILE A 507 19.86 -13.28 31.61
N GLU A 508 20.90 -13.98 31.16
CA GLU A 508 22.25 -13.42 31.00
C GLU A 508 22.24 -12.20 30.06
N ASN A 509 21.52 -12.28 28.93
CA ASN A 509 21.39 -11.19 27.99
C ASN A 509 20.67 -9.97 28.59
N THR A 510 19.64 -10.18 29.42
CA THR A 510 18.97 -9.10 30.17
C THR A 510 19.91 -8.40 31.16
N TYR A 511 20.72 -9.15 31.92
CA TYR A 511 21.72 -8.58 32.83
C TYR A 511 22.87 -7.89 32.07
N LYS A 512 23.33 -8.47 30.95
CA LYS A 512 24.34 -7.87 30.06
C LYS A 512 23.86 -6.56 29.47
N LEU A 513 22.61 -6.47 29.01
CA LEU A 513 21.99 -5.23 28.54
C LEU A 513 21.97 -4.17 29.64
N GLY A 514 21.55 -4.55 30.85
CA GLY A 514 21.60 -3.68 32.04
C GLY A 514 22.99 -3.09 32.28
N LYS A 515 24.03 -3.95 32.31
CA LYS A 515 25.42 -3.55 32.51
C LYS A 515 25.94 -2.62 31.40
N LEU A 516 25.62 -2.91 30.14
CA LEU A 516 26.02 -2.09 28.98
C LEU A 516 25.39 -0.68 29.01
N LEU A 517 24.22 -0.53 29.64
CA LEU A 517 23.46 0.73 29.72
C LEU A 517 23.58 1.41 31.10
N GLY A 518 24.50 0.97 31.96
CA GLY A 518 24.74 1.58 33.27
C GLY A 518 23.64 1.34 34.32
N CYS A 519 22.72 0.40 34.07
CA CYS A 519 21.64 0.07 35.00
C CYS A 519 22.13 -0.79 36.18
N SER A 520 21.63 -0.49 37.38
CA SER A 520 21.91 -1.28 38.59
C SER A 520 21.30 -2.67 38.48
N THR A 521 22.15 -3.70 38.58
CA THR A 521 21.79 -5.12 38.59
C THR A 521 21.53 -5.67 40.00
N SER A 522 21.40 -4.79 41.01
CA SER A 522 21.23 -5.15 42.43
C SER A 522 19.99 -5.97 42.72
N THR A 523 18.88 -5.68 42.05
CA THR A 523 17.68 -6.53 42.00
C THR A 523 17.06 -6.45 40.62
N ILE A 524 16.35 -7.50 40.22
CA ILE A 524 15.65 -7.56 38.93
C ILE A 524 14.62 -6.43 38.76
N ASN A 525 13.93 -6.05 39.84
CA ASN A 525 13.01 -4.91 39.85
C ASN A 525 13.73 -3.56 39.64
N THR A 526 14.92 -3.38 40.21
CA THR A 526 15.74 -2.18 40.00
C THR A 526 16.23 -2.12 38.55
N LEU A 527 16.68 -3.26 38.01
CA LEU A 527 17.16 -3.40 36.64
C LEU A 527 16.06 -3.05 35.61
N ILE A 528 14.88 -3.66 35.71
CA ILE A 528 13.77 -3.39 34.78
C ILE A 528 13.29 -1.93 34.89
N LYS A 529 13.13 -1.38 36.11
CA LYS A 529 12.77 0.04 36.30
C LYS A 529 13.80 1.02 35.75
N CYS A 530 15.06 0.61 35.63
CA CYS A 530 16.09 1.39 34.96
C CYS A 530 15.98 1.26 33.43
N LEU A 531 15.91 0.05 32.89
CA LEU A 531 15.77 -0.21 31.44
C LEU A 531 14.51 0.45 30.84
N GLN A 532 13.41 0.55 31.60
CA GLN A 532 12.19 1.27 31.20
C GLN A 532 12.39 2.80 31.07
N LYS A 533 13.49 3.36 31.59
CA LYS A 533 13.84 4.79 31.50
C LYS A 533 14.96 5.09 30.51
N VAL A 534 15.72 4.09 30.06
CA VAL A 534 16.80 4.28 29.08
C VAL A 534 16.21 4.74 27.74
N ASN A 535 16.92 5.59 27.00
CA ASN A 535 16.51 5.99 25.67
C ASN A 535 16.47 4.75 24.75
N PHE A 536 15.40 4.63 23.95
CA PHE A 536 15.21 3.47 23.10
C PHE A 536 16.35 3.26 22.08
N ALA A 537 16.96 4.35 21.60
CA ALA A 537 18.05 4.30 20.64
C ALA A 537 19.31 3.66 21.23
N ASP A 538 19.59 3.88 22.52
CA ASP A 538 20.74 3.29 23.21
C ASP A 538 20.56 1.77 23.41
N ILE A 539 19.32 1.33 23.69
CA ILE A 539 18.95 -0.09 23.76
C ILE A 539 19.17 -0.76 22.39
N ILE A 540 18.68 -0.13 21.30
CA ILE A 540 18.83 -0.67 19.94
C ILE A 540 20.31 -0.74 19.53
N LYS A 541 21.09 0.33 19.77
CA LYS A 541 22.54 0.38 19.52
C LYS A 541 23.39 -0.53 20.41
N ALA A 542 22.82 -1.10 21.48
CA ALA A 542 23.50 -2.10 22.28
C ALA A 542 23.45 -3.51 21.64
N GLN A 543 22.51 -3.78 20.73
CA GLN A 543 22.28 -5.14 20.18
C GLN A 543 23.51 -5.75 19.46
N PRO A 544 24.31 -5.03 18.64
CA PRO A 544 25.49 -5.63 18.02
C PRO A 544 26.54 -6.13 19.03
N LYS A 545 26.55 -5.59 20.27
CA LYS A 545 27.47 -6.01 21.35
C LYS A 545 27.12 -7.39 21.94
N PHE A 546 26.12 -8.07 21.39
CA PHE A 546 25.74 -9.44 21.74
C PHE A 546 26.19 -10.48 20.72
N MET A 547 26.61 -10.04 19.53
CA MET A 547 27.17 -10.93 18.50
C MET A 547 28.41 -11.66 19.04
N TYR A 548 28.52 -12.94 18.72
CA TYR A 548 29.65 -13.80 19.08
C TYR A 548 30.78 -13.78 18.05
N TRP A 549 30.43 -13.59 16.78
CA TRP A 549 31.34 -13.52 15.63
C TRP A 549 30.69 -12.67 14.52
N GLY A 550 31.43 -12.34 13.45
CA GLY A 550 31.03 -11.32 12.47
C GLY A 550 29.70 -11.55 11.73
N MET A 551 29.25 -12.80 11.59
CA MET A 551 28.02 -13.18 10.87
C MET A 551 26.89 -13.72 11.76
N ASP A 552 27.01 -13.60 13.09
CA ASP A 552 26.03 -14.01 14.12
C ASP A 552 24.70 -13.21 14.08
N SER A 553 24.53 -12.31 13.11
CA SER A 553 23.43 -11.32 13.02
C SER A 553 22.03 -11.93 12.89
N THR A 554 21.95 -13.23 12.61
CA THR A 554 20.72 -14.01 12.44
C THR A 554 20.24 -14.71 13.70
N ILE A 555 21.12 -15.05 14.65
CA ILE A 555 20.72 -15.56 15.97
C ILE A 555 20.53 -14.38 16.90
N ALA A 556 19.30 -13.87 16.92
CA ALA A 556 18.97 -12.73 17.77
C ALA A 556 19.20 -13.04 19.26
N PRO A 557 19.91 -12.16 20.01
CA PRO A 557 20.16 -12.36 21.44
C PRO A 557 18.89 -12.24 22.29
N PHE A 558 17.87 -11.58 21.75
CA PHE A 558 16.53 -11.50 22.32
C PHE A 558 15.57 -12.14 21.32
N ARG A 559 15.20 -13.39 21.61
CA ARG A 559 14.31 -14.25 20.81
C ARG A 559 13.41 -15.06 21.75
N PRO A 560 12.38 -15.78 21.26
CA PRO A 560 11.47 -16.53 22.13
C PRO A 560 12.15 -17.44 23.16
N VAL A 561 11.49 -17.64 24.31
CA VAL A 561 11.99 -18.44 25.44
C VAL A 561 10.86 -19.29 26.03
N VAL A 562 11.18 -20.38 26.72
CA VAL A 562 10.19 -21.12 27.53
C VAL A 562 9.90 -20.34 28.81
N GLU A 563 8.65 -19.91 28.97
CA GLU A 563 8.23 -19.06 30.09
C GLU A 563 7.98 -19.86 31.37
N PRO A 564 8.11 -19.23 32.55
CA PRO A 564 7.53 -19.77 33.78
C PRO A 564 5.99 -19.86 33.66
N GLN A 565 5.39 -20.76 34.42
CA GLN A 565 3.94 -20.94 34.41
C GLN A 565 3.21 -19.72 35.01
N CYS A 566 2.61 -18.90 34.16
CA CYS A 566 1.71 -17.80 34.53
C CYS A 566 0.44 -17.78 33.65
N SER A 567 -0.54 -16.95 33.99
CA SER A 567 -1.86 -16.92 33.31
C SER A 567 -1.82 -16.43 31.86
N ASP A 568 -0.82 -15.61 31.52
CA ASP A 568 -0.58 -15.05 30.19
C ASP A 568 0.62 -15.69 29.48
N ALA A 569 1.18 -16.78 30.02
CA ALA A 569 2.31 -17.48 29.40
C ALA A 569 1.92 -17.97 28.01
N PHE A 570 2.72 -17.62 27.01
CA PHE A 570 2.50 -18.03 25.63
C PHE A 570 2.93 -19.49 25.41
N ILE A 571 4.08 -19.89 25.98
CA ILE A 571 4.61 -21.25 25.89
C ILE A 571 5.41 -21.62 27.16
N THR A 572 5.07 -22.74 27.80
CA THR A 572 5.67 -23.19 29.09
C THR A 572 6.34 -24.57 29.02
N LYS A 573 6.47 -25.13 27.81
CA LYS A 573 7.17 -26.39 27.51
C LYS A 573 8.15 -26.16 26.35
N HIS A 574 9.19 -26.96 26.24
CA HIS A 574 10.11 -26.87 25.11
C HIS A 574 9.37 -27.31 23.82
N PRO A 575 9.53 -26.61 22.67
CA PRO A 575 8.85 -26.95 21.41
C PRO A 575 9.01 -28.42 20.98
N ILE A 576 10.15 -29.05 21.29
CA ILE A 576 10.40 -30.46 20.99
C ILE A 576 9.45 -31.40 21.76
N ASP A 577 9.12 -31.08 23.02
CA ASP A 577 8.24 -31.89 23.86
C ASP A 577 6.80 -31.78 23.36
N ILE A 578 6.39 -30.56 22.97
CA ILE A 578 5.06 -30.30 22.42
C ILE A 578 4.90 -31.02 21.08
N LEU A 579 5.91 -31.02 20.21
CA LEU A 579 5.91 -31.78 18.94
C LEU A 579 5.83 -33.30 19.16
N ASN A 580 6.49 -33.83 20.18
CA ASN A 580 6.42 -35.25 20.56
C ASN A 580 5.10 -35.64 21.24
N SER A 581 4.25 -34.67 21.59
CA SER A 581 2.93 -34.87 22.18
C SER A 581 1.79 -34.55 21.19
N ASN A 582 0.56 -34.68 21.67
CA ASN A 582 -0.66 -34.33 20.94
C ASN A 582 -1.14 -32.88 21.25
N GLU A 583 -0.27 -32.02 21.79
CA GLU A 583 -0.64 -30.66 22.24
C GLU A 583 -0.61 -29.60 21.13
N VAL A 584 0.03 -29.88 19.99
CA VAL A 584 0.02 -29.00 18.80
C VAL A 584 -1.33 -29.09 18.08
N ALA A 585 -1.84 -27.97 17.59
CA ALA A 585 -3.09 -27.88 16.84
C ALA A 585 -3.20 -28.89 15.68
N ASN A 586 -4.26 -29.71 15.69
CA ASN A 586 -4.62 -30.66 14.63
C ASN A 586 -5.41 -29.96 13.51
N ILE A 587 -4.72 -29.16 12.69
CA ILE A 587 -5.27 -28.42 11.54
C ILE A 587 -4.42 -28.66 10.28
N PRO A 588 -4.93 -28.43 9.05
CA PRO A 588 -4.13 -28.48 7.84
C PRO A 588 -2.89 -27.58 7.91
N VAL A 589 -1.73 -28.10 7.49
CA VAL A 589 -0.46 -27.36 7.45
C VAL A 589 0.14 -27.43 6.04
N MET A 590 0.58 -26.29 5.51
CA MET A 590 1.53 -26.24 4.39
C MET A 590 2.88 -25.76 4.93
N ILE A 591 3.95 -26.50 4.65
CA ILE A 591 5.31 -26.18 5.11
C ILE A 591 6.28 -26.31 3.94
N GLY A 592 7.35 -25.51 3.91
CA GLY A 592 8.34 -25.67 2.86
C GLY A 592 9.59 -24.83 3.06
N ILE A 593 10.52 -25.03 2.14
CA ILE A 593 11.82 -24.38 2.07
C ILE A 593 12.16 -24.00 0.62
N THR A 594 13.15 -23.15 0.44
CA THR A 594 13.76 -22.85 -0.86
C THR A 594 14.88 -23.84 -1.20
N GLY A 595 15.38 -23.82 -2.43
CA GLY A 595 16.48 -24.68 -2.88
C GLY A 595 17.79 -24.47 -2.13
N GLU A 596 18.12 -23.21 -1.80
CA GLU A 596 19.42 -22.77 -1.28
C GLU A 596 19.23 -21.74 -0.15
N GLU A 597 18.42 -22.06 0.86
CA GLU A 597 18.12 -21.23 2.05
C GLU A 597 19.38 -20.55 2.65
N GLY A 598 20.45 -21.32 2.86
CA GLY A 598 21.71 -20.86 3.46
C GLY A 598 22.57 -19.94 2.59
N SER A 599 22.17 -19.67 1.35
CA SER A 599 22.93 -18.87 0.37
C SER A 599 23.34 -17.49 0.86
N TYR A 600 22.49 -16.77 1.59
CA TYR A 600 22.83 -15.44 2.11
C TYR A 600 23.90 -15.47 3.21
N GLN A 601 23.91 -16.53 4.04
CA GLN A 601 24.98 -16.77 5.00
C GLN A 601 26.29 -17.15 4.26
N ALA A 602 26.20 -18.01 3.24
CA ALA A 602 27.35 -18.32 2.40
C ALA A 602 27.91 -17.07 1.69
N ALA A 603 27.05 -16.18 1.19
CA ALA A 603 27.44 -14.93 0.56
C ALA A 603 28.15 -13.99 1.54
N GLY A 604 27.56 -13.74 2.72
CA GLY A 604 28.17 -12.88 3.74
C GLY A 604 29.53 -13.40 4.24
N ILE A 605 29.65 -14.72 4.45
CA ILE A 605 30.94 -15.31 4.85
C ILE A 605 31.96 -15.23 3.71
N THR A 606 31.62 -15.72 2.51
CA THR A 606 32.62 -15.92 1.42
C THR A 606 33.08 -14.65 0.72
N THR A 607 32.35 -13.54 0.87
CA THR A 607 32.75 -12.22 0.35
C THR A 607 33.75 -11.50 1.25
N SER A 608 33.91 -11.93 2.51
CA SER A 608 34.84 -11.34 3.49
C SER A 608 35.97 -12.31 3.85
N SER A 609 37.22 -11.93 3.55
CA SER A 609 38.39 -12.70 3.99
C SER A 609 38.54 -12.72 5.52
N GLU A 610 38.04 -11.69 6.21
CA GLU A 610 37.98 -11.64 7.68
C GLU A 610 37.03 -12.72 8.22
N PHE A 611 35.81 -12.81 7.68
CA PHE A 611 34.83 -13.81 8.13
C PHE A 611 35.20 -15.24 7.71
N ILE A 612 35.85 -15.45 6.56
CA ILE A 612 36.44 -16.75 6.21
C ILE A 612 37.48 -17.17 7.26
N ASN A 613 38.39 -16.26 7.62
CA ASN A 613 39.44 -16.55 8.60
C ASN A 613 38.85 -16.79 10.00
N GLU A 614 37.89 -15.96 10.43
CA GLU A 614 37.20 -16.13 11.71
C GLU A 614 36.45 -17.46 11.77
N PHE A 615 35.72 -17.83 10.70
CA PHE A 615 34.98 -19.09 10.60
C PHE A 615 35.90 -20.30 10.63
N ASN A 616 37.02 -20.30 9.88
CA ASN A 616 37.99 -21.39 9.90
C ASN A 616 38.67 -21.55 11.27
N ASN A 617 39.13 -20.44 11.86
CA ASN A 617 39.82 -20.44 13.15
C ASN A 617 38.93 -20.88 14.32
N ASN A 618 37.63 -20.57 14.26
CA ASN A 618 36.68 -20.80 15.36
C ASN A 618 35.61 -21.85 15.03
N PHE A 619 35.79 -22.62 13.95
CA PHE A 619 34.80 -23.53 13.34
C PHE A 619 34.01 -24.35 14.36
N GLU A 620 34.69 -25.00 15.31
CA GLU A 620 34.01 -25.84 16.31
C GLU A 620 33.01 -25.02 17.14
N SER A 621 33.44 -23.85 17.63
CA SER A 621 32.61 -23.03 18.51
C SER A 621 31.46 -22.34 17.78
N ILE A 622 31.69 -21.91 16.52
CA ILE A 622 30.66 -21.32 15.67
C ILE A 622 29.62 -22.39 15.32
N VAL A 623 30.03 -23.56 14.83
CA VAL A 623 29.10 -24.65 14.47
C VAL A 623 28.31 -25.16 15.69
N LEU A 624 28.91 -25.24 16.89
CA LEU A 624 28.18 -25.57 18.12
C LEU A 624 27.08 -24.54 18.43
N ARG A 625 27.39 -23.24 18.36
CA ARG A 625 26.45 -22.14 18.60
C ARG A 625 25.37 -22.07 17.53
N GLU A 626 25.78 -21.97 16.27
CA GLU A 626 24.90 -21.69 15.12
C GLU A 626 23.86 -22.77 14.88
N PHE A 627 24.16 -24.02 15.25
CA PHE A 627 23.24 -25.14 15.09
C PHE A 627 22.65 -25.65 16.41
N ASN A 628 22.87 -24.92 17.51
CA ASN A 628 22.46 -25.27 18.88
C ASN A 628 22.84 -26.72 19.25
N ILE A 629 24.05 -27.14 18.87
CA ILE A 629 24.58 -28.49 19.13
C ILE A 629 25.21 -28.48 20.52
N SER A 630 24.88 -29.50 21.34
CA SER A 630 25.50 -29.66 22.66
C SER A 630 27.03 -29.70 22.57
N SER A 631 27.72 -28.98 23.44
CA SER A 631 29.19 -28.96 23.54
C SER A 631 29.83 -30.33 23.79
N ASN A 632 29.05 -31.31 24.24
CA ASN A 632 29.47 -32.71 24.38
C ASN A 632 29.50 -33.49 23.05
N ASN A 633 28.85 -32.99 21.99
CA ASN A 633 28.72 -33.67 20.69
C ASN A 633 29.75 -33.17 19.64
N LYS A 634 31.01 -33.00 20.06
CA LYS A 634 32.10 -32.56 19.17
C LYS A 634 32.33 -33.51 17.98
N ASN A 635 32.06 -34.81 18.16
CA ASN A 635 32.19 -35.80 17.09
C ASN A 635 31.23 -35.51 15.91
N PHE A 636 30.03 -34.99 16.18
CA PHE A 636 29.13 -34.57 15.12
C PHE A 636 29.66 -33.31 14.40
N VAL A 637 30.25 -32.36 15.10
CA VAL A 637 30.90 -31.17 14.50
C VAL A 637 32.04 -31.56 13.55
N SER A 638 32.89 -32.52 13.94
CA SER A 638 33.90 -33.10 13.03
C SER A 638 33.26 -33.78 11.81
N SER A 639 32.14 -34.47 12.03
CA SER A 639 31.38 -35.12 10.94
C SER A 639 30.75 -34.10 9.98
N ILE A 640 30.33 -32.93 10.47
CA ILE A 640 29.85 -31.79 9.67
C ILE A 640 30.98 -31.27 8.78
N LYS A 641 32.18 -31.03 9.34
CA LYS A 641 33.32 -30.55 8.54
C LYS A 641 33.68 -31.53 7.42
N LYS A 642 33.66 -32.82 7.73
CA LYS A 642 33.87 -33.89 6.75
C LYS A 642 32.78 -33.96 5.69
N PHE A 643 31.51 -33.86 6.08
CA PHE A 643 30.36 -34.04 5.17
C PHE A 643 30.23 -32.90 4.15
N TYR A 644 30.38 -31.65 4.56
CA TYR A 644 30.23 -30.48 3.68
C TYR A 644 31.53 -30.05 3.00
N PHE A 645 32.68 -30.13 3.70
CA PHE A 645 33.94 -29.57 3.21
C PHE A 645 35.02 -30.62 2.93
N ASN A 646 34.73 -31.92 3.12
CA ASN A 646 35.72 -33.00 3.01
C ASN A 646 37.00 -32.71 3.82
N ASP A 647 36.79 -32.24 5.05
CA ASP A 647 37.82 -31.80 6.03
C ASP A 647 38.70 -30.61 5.57
N GLN A 648 38.42 -29.99 4.42
CA GLN A 648 39.11 -28.80 3.93
C GLN A 648 38.70 -27.53 4.71
N GLU A 649 39.48 -26.47 4.53
CA GLU A 649 39.13 -25.13 4.99
C GLU A 649 38.11 -24.46 4.05
N VAL A 650 37.27 -23.61 4.63
CA VAL A 650 36.37 -22.74 3.88
C VAL A 650 37.20 -21.71 3.12
N THR A 651 36.82 -21.45 1.87
CA THR A 651 37.43 -20.42 1.02
C THR A 651 36.33 -19.59 0.34
N ASN A 652 36.71 -18.54 -0.39
CA ASN A 652 35.78 -17.77 -1.22
C ASN A 652 35.10 -18.60 -2.35
N LYS A 653 35.55 -19.84 -2.58
CA LYS A 653 34.92 -20.79 -3.51
C LYS A 653 33.90 -21.71 -2.85
N SER A 654 33.89 -21.83 -1.51
CA SER A 654 33.07 -22.77 -0.74
C SER A 654 31.60 -22.35 -0.57
N LYS A 655 31.04 -21.66 -1.59
CA LYS A 655 29.73 -21.00 -1.54
C LYS A 655 28.59 -22.01 -1.46
N SER A 656 28.65 -23.06 -2.28
CA SER A 656 27.62 -24.11 -2.31
C SER A 656 27.65 -24.96 -1.02
N GLU A 657 28.84 -25.30 -0.55
CA GLU A 657 29.06 -26.11 0.65
C GLU A 657 28.57 -25.40 1.92
N LEU A 658 28.86 -24.10 2.06
CA LEU A 658 28.30 -23.26 3.12
C LEU A 658 26.78 -23.11 2.99
N SER A 659 26.26 -22.88 1.77
CA SER A 659 24.82 -22.78 1.54
C SER A 659 24.11 -24.05 2.00
N HIS A 660 24.65 -25.22 1.68
CA HIS A 660 24.07 -26.51 2.07
C HIS A 660 24.14 -26.75 3.59
N LEU A 661 25.26 -26.40 4.23
CA LEU A 661 25.41 -26.47 5.69
C LEU A 661 24.33 -25.64 6.41
N TYR A 662 24.20 -24.35 6.08
CA TYR A 662 23.22 -23.47 6.73
C TYR A 662 21.78 -23.84 6.36
N SER A 663 21.52 -24.18 5.08
CA SER A 663 20.21 -24.69 4.64
C SER A 663 19.74 -25.86 5.48
N ASP A 664 20.65 -26.80 5.76
CA ASP A 664 20.28 -28.02 6.47
C ASP A 664 20.12 -27.79 7.97
N GLY A 665 21.08 -27.08 8.57
CA GLY A 665 21.17 -26.90 10.01
C GLY A 665 20.10 -25.98 10.61
N TRP A 666 19.51 -25.05 9.83
CA TRP A 666 18.49 -24.11 10.31
C TRP A 666 17.07 -24.39 9.82
N TRP A 667 16.91 -25.12 8.70
CA TRP A 667 15.61 -25.35 8.08
C TRP A 667 15.30 -26.82 7.77
N LEU A 668 16.19 -27.55 7.10
CA LEU A 668 15.84 -28.88 6.56
C LEU A 668 15.53 -29.90 7.66
N TRP A 669 16.36 -30.01 8.70
CA TRP A 669 16.16 -31.05 9.72
C TRP A 669 14.96 -30.75 10.61
N GLN A 670 14.66 -29.47 10.86
CA GLN A 670 13.49 -29.03 11.62
C GLN A 670 12.19 -29.24 10.83
N LEU A 671 12.21 -28.99 9.52
CA LEU A 671 11.11 -29.32 8.62
C LEU A 671 10.84 -30.82 8.65
N ASP A 672 11.87 -31.65 8.47
CA ASP A 672 11.73 -33.11 8.53
C ASP A 672 11.15 -33.55 9.88
N TYR A 673 11.74 -33.12 10.99
CA TYR A 673 11.26 -33.49 12.33
C TYR A 673 9.82 -33.06 12.56
N THR A 674 9.45 -31.85 12.12
CA THR A 674 8.07 -31.36 12.18
C THR A 674 7.13 -32.26 11.37
N VAL A 675 7.52 -32.68 10.16
CA VAL A 675 6.71 -33.55 9.30
C VAL A 675 6.59 -34.96 9.87
N GLN A 676 7.67 -35.60 10.30
CA GLN A 676 7.61 -36.94 10.90
C GLN A 676 6.71 -36.95 12.15
N LYS A 677 6.85 -35.95 13.03
CA LYS A 677 6.01 -35.84 14.24
C LYS A 677 4.56 -35.46 13.93
N HIS A 678 4.30 -34.73 12.84
CA HIS A 678 2.94 -34.50 12.34
C HIS A 678 2.28 -35.81 11.92
N LEU A 679 2.95 -36.62 11.10
CA LEU A 679 2.45 -37.92 10.63
C LEU A 679 2.18 -38.93 11.77
N LEU A 680 2.93 -38.84 12.88
CA LEU A 680 2.78 -39.73 14.03
C LEU A 680 1.67 -39.29 15.00
N ASN A 681 1.49 -37.98 15.20
CA ASN A 681 0.70 -37.43 16.31
C ASN A 681 -0.56 -36.66 15.86
N ARG A 682 -0.85 -36.55 14.54
CA ARG A 682 -1.96 -35.76 13.99
C ARG A 682 -2.67 -36.47 12.84
N GLU A 683 -3.94 -36.12 12.66
CA GLU A 683 -4.81 -36.65 11.60
C GLU A 683 -4.97 -35.65 10.44
N SER A 684 -4.71 -34.37 10.69
CA SER A 684 -4.83 -33.32 9.67
C SER A 684 -3.76 -33.47 8.58
N PRO A 685 -4.04 -33.07 7.32
CA PRO A 685 -3.05 -33.16 6.25
C PRO A 685 -1.89 -32.19 6.47
N ILE A 686 -0.69 -32.63 6.09
CA ILE A 686 0.49 -31.76 5.95
C ILE A 686 1.00 -31.82 4.51
N TYR A 687 1.19 -30.65 3.91
CA TYR A 687 1.65 -30.47 2.53
C TYR A 687 3.06 -29.88 2.56
N VAL A 688 4.04 -30.53 1.93
CA VAL A 688 5.43 -30.05 1.86
C VAL A 688 5.74 -29.49 0.48
N TYR A 689 6.46 -28.36 0.40
CA TYR A 689 7.02 -27.86 -0.86
C TYR A 689 8.54 -27.64 -0.81
N LEU A 690 9.15 -27.67 -1.99
CA LEU A 690 10.49 -27.13 -2.27
C LEU A 690 10.35 -26.08 -3.38
N TYR A 691 10.68 -24.83 -3.06
CA TYR A 691 10.62 -23.71 -3.97
C TYR A 691 11.99 -23.49 -4.64
N ASP A 692 12.05 -23.65 -5.95
CA ASP A 692 13.29 -23.76 -6.73
C ASP A 692 13.20 -22.99 -8.07
N TYR A 693 12.37 -21.94 -8.11
CA TYR A 693 12.34 -20.96 -9.20
C TYR A 693 13.32 -19.82 -8.92
N VAL A 694 14.28 -19.65 -9.83
CA VAL A 694 15.23 -18.52 -9.83
C VAL A 694 14.53 -17.30 -10.44
N GLY A 695 14.13 -16.37 -9.58
CA GLY A 695 13.52 -15.10 -10.00
C GLY A 695 14.54 -14.10 -10.54
N SER A 696 14.05 -13.02 -11.16
CA SER A 696 14.91 -11.93 -11.66
C SER A 696 15.57 -11.08 -10.55
N ILE A 697 15.16 -11.27 -9.30
CA ILE A 697 15.82 -10.74 -8.10
C ILE A 697 15.90 -11.84 -7.03
N SER A 698 16.92 -11.75 -6.17
CA SER A 698 17.10 -12.63 -5.00
C SER A 698 17.57 -11.83 -3.80
N PHE A 699 17.18 -12.27 -2.59
CA PHE A 699 17.61 -11.70 -1.32
C PHE A 699 19.13 -11.78 -1.13
N VAL A 700 19.80 -12.79 -1.72
CA VAL A 700 21.26 -12.97 -1.66
C VAL A 700 22.01 -11.79 -2.27
N SER A 701 21.40 -11.07 -3.23
CA SER A 701 22.02 -9.92 -3.90
C SER A 701 22.27 -8.71 -2.99
N LEU A 702 21.69 -8.69 -1.79
CA LEU A 702 22.00 -7.72 -0.74
C LEU A 702 23.34 -7.99 -0.03
N TYR A 703 23.87 -9.22 -0.14
CA TYR A 703 25.11 -9.67 0.49
C TYR A 703 26.24 -9.89 -0.53
N ASP A 704 25.91 -10.38 -1.73
CA ASP A 704 26.87 -10.53 -2.84
C ASP A 704 26.23 -10.11 -4.17
N ASN A 705 26.72 -9.01 -4.75
CA ASN A 705 26.24 -8.48 -6.03
C ASN A 705 27.14 -8.86 -7.23
N SER A 706 28.10 -9.78 -7.06
CA SER A 706 29.07 -10.18 -8.10
C SER A 706 28.45 -10.91 -9.31
N GLY A 707 27.16 -11.23 -9.28
CA GLY A 707 26.48 -12.03 -10.30
C GLY A 707 26.72 -13.54 -10.19
N TYR A 708 27.28 -14.02 -9.06
CA TYR A 708 27.36 -15.45 -8.77
C TYR A 708 25.95 -16.03 -8.56
N ASP A 709 25.65 -17.13 -9.24
CA ASP A 709 24.39 -17.87 -9.07
C ASP A 709 24.44 -18.72 -7.79
N TYR A 710 23.70 -18.27 -6.77
CA TYR A 710 23.50 -18.99 -5.51
C TYR A 710 22.29 -19.92 -5.53
N GLY A 711 21.57 -20.06 -6.64
CA GLY A 711 20.26 -20.70 -6.68
C GLY A 711 19.19 -19.85 -5.98
N VAL A 712 18.25 -20.52 -5.30
CA VAL A 712 17.04 -19.88 -4.76
C VAL A 712 17.18 -19.67 -3.25
N GLY A 713 17.47 -18.44 -2.85
CA GLY A 713 17.83 -18.07 -1.50
C GLY A 713 16.67 -17.95 -0.53
N HIS A 714 17.00 -17.88 0.77
CA HIS A 714 16.01 -17.66 1.83
C HIS A 714 15.15 -16.43 1.52
N THR A 715 13.82 -16.60 1.62
CA THR A 715 12.79 -15.57 1.37
C THR A 715 12.56 -15.16 -0.09
N ASP A 716 13.20 -15.80 -1.07
CA ASP A 716 12.98 -15.47 -2.50
C ASP A 716 11.56 -15.78 -2.97
N GLU A 717 10.88 -16.75 -2.34
CA GLU A 717 9.48 -17.08 -2.65
C GLU A 717 8.51 -15.95 -2.29
N LEU A 718 8.89 -15.06 -1.37
CA LEU A 718 8.09 -13.88 -1.00
C LEU A 718 8.02 -12.83 -2.12
N PHE A 719 8.98 -12.77 -3.04
CA PHE A 719 8.90 -11.82 -4.16
C PHE A 719 7.70 -12.07 -5.09
N HIS A 720 7.08 -13.25 -4.99
CA HIS A 720 5.91 -13.69 -5.76
C HIS A 720 4.61 -13.71 -4.93
N LEU A 721 4.63 -13.13 -3.73
CA LEU A 721 3.50 -13.10 -2.78
C LEU A 721 3.35 -11.73 -2.10
N LEU A 722 4.45 -11.22 -1.54
CA LEU A 722 4.56 -10.00 -0.74
C LEU A 722 5.91 -9.30 -1.02
N PRO A 723 6.10 -8.68 -2.20
CA PRO A 723 7.40 -8.16 -2.60
C PRO A 723 7.86 -6.98 -1.72
N ARG A 724 9.19 -6.91 -1.52
CA ARG A 724 9.89 -5.98 -0.62
C ARG A 724 10.31 -4.70 -1.36
N ASN A 725 9.35 -3.91 -1.78
CA ASN A 725 9.57 -2.70 -2.59
C ASN A 725 10.56 -1.71 -1.96
N ARG A 726 10.70 -1.67 -0.63
CA ARG A 726 11.70 -0.85 0.06
C ARG A 726 13.15 -1.29 -0.17
N SER A 727 13.40 -2.61 -0.18
CA SER A 727 14.74 -3.17 -0.40
C SER A 727 15.07 -3.26 -1.89
N PHE A 728 14.05 -3.41 -2.74
CA PHE A 728 14.19 -3.53 -4.20
C PHE A 728 13.26 -2.53 -4.92
N PRO A 729 13.49 -1.20 -4.78
CA PRO A 729 12.58 -0.18 -5.29
C PRO A 729 12.48 -0.11 -6.82
N ASN A 730 13.50 -0.63 -7.52
CA ASN A 730 13.56 -0.68 -8.97
C ASN A 730 13.15 -2.06 -9.53
N TYR A 731 12.54 -2.93 -8.73
CA TYR A 731 12.10 -4.25 -9.17
C TYR A 731 10.95 -4.16 -10.18
N VAL A 732 11.16 -4.74 -11.36
CA VAL A 732 10.13 -4.91 -12.39
C VAL A 732 10.01 -6.41 -12.69
N PRO A 733 8.89 -7.08 -12.34
CA PRO A 733 8.71 -8.50 -12.60
C PRO A 733 8.75 -8.84 -14.10
N THR A 734 9.54 -9.85 -14.48
CA THR A 734 9.58 -10.39 -15.84
C THR A 734 8.28 -11.13 -16.18
N GLU A 735 8.10 -11.53 -17.45
CA GLU A 735 6.96 -12.39 -17.82
C GLU A 735 6.98 -13.74 -17.09
N ALA A 736 8.18 -14.32 -16.87
CA ALA A 736 8.36 -15.55 -16.12
C ALA A 736 7.98 -15.37 -14.64
N ASP A 737 8.45 -14.29 -14.00
CA ASP A 737 8.09 -13.95 -12.62
C ASP A 737 6.58 -13.77 -12.48
N ASN A 738 5.93 -13.16 -13.47
CA ASN A 738 4.50 -12.95 -13.46
C ASN A 738 3.69 -14.26 -13.56
N LYS A 739 4.16 -15.24 -14.34
CA LYS A 739 3.55 -16.57 -14.44
C LYS A 739 3.76 -17.40 -13.17
N VAL A 740 4.94 -17.31 -12.54
CA VAL A 740 5.19 -17.95 -11.23
C VAL A 740 4.37 -17.28 -10.12
N THR A 741 4.22 -15.96 -10.14
CA THR A 741 3.33 -15.22 -9.23
C THR A 741 1.86 -15.67 -9.38
N ASP A 742 1.40 -15.94 -10.61
CA ASP A 742 0.06 -16.49 -10.84
C ASP A 742 -0.12 -17.89 -10.23
N VAL A 743 0.89 -18.76 -10.33
CA VAL A 743 0.93 -20.07 -9.65
C VAL A 743 0.91 -19.90 -8.13
N MET A 744 1.89 -19.18 -7.58
CA MET A 744 2.11 -19.03 -6.14
C MET A 744 0.89 -18.44 -5.44
N THR A 745 0.35 -17.33 -5.97
CA THR A 745 -0.88 -16.74 -5.42
C THR A 745 -2.08 -17.68 -5.54
N THR A 746 -2.16 -18.54 -6.56
CA THR A 746 -3.23 -19.56 -6.67
C THR A 746 -3.09 -20.64 -5.61
N LEU A 747 -1.91 -21.24 -5.45
CA LEU A 747 -1.67 -22.32 -4.47
C LEU A 747 -1.91 -21.82 -3.03
N TRP A 748 -1.41 -20.61 -2.69
CA TRP A 748 -1.62 -20.02 -1.37
C TRP A 748 -3.09 -19.65 -1.12
N SER A 749 -3.77 -19.02 -2.09
CA SER A 749 -5.20 -18.68 -1.91
C SER A 749 -6.10 -19.91 -1.84
N ASN A 750 -5.82 -20.96 -2.64
CA ASN A 750 -6.50 -22.25 -2.53
C ASN A 750 -6.35 -22.84 -1.12
N PHE A 751 -5.13 -22.93 -0.59
CA PHE A 751 -4.92 -23.44 0.76
C PHE A 751 -5.64 -22.61 1.83
N VAL A 752 -5.65 -21.28 1.69
CA VAL A 752 -6.40 -20.36 2.58
C VAL A 752 -7.92 -20.54 2.46
N HIS A 753 -8.44 -20.95 1.30
CA HIS A 753 -9.87 -21.22 1.10
C HIS A 753 -10.31 -22.62 1.56
N PHE A 754 -9.52 -23.64 1.27
CA PHE A 754 -9.96 -25.05 1.29
C PHE A 754 -9.14 -25.95 2.24
N GLY A 755 -8.01 -25.49 2.76
CA GLY A 755 -7.03 -26.33 3.46
C GLY A 755 -6.24 -27.28 2.55
N ASP A 756 -6.40 -27.13 1.23
CA ASP A 756 -5.76 -27.90 0.16
C ASP A 756 -5.25 -26.91 -0.90
N PRO A 757 -3.98 -26.97 -1.35
CA PRO A 757 -3.44 -26.05 -2.35
C PRO A 757 -3.91 -26.35 -3.79
N THR A 758 -4.40 -27.56 -4.07
CA THR A 758 -4.88 -28.03 -5.39
C THR A 758 -6.22 -28.78 -5.28
N PRO A 759 -7.29 -28.14 -4.77
CA PRO A 759 -8.57 -28.79 -4.45
C PRO A 759 -9.37 -29.24 -5.69
N SER A 760 -8.95 -28.84 -6.89
CA SER A 760 -9.60 -29.16 -8.16
C SER A 760 -8.57 -29.54 -9.22
N SER A 761 -8.76 -30.70 -9.85
CA SER A 761 -7.92 -31.24 -10.93
C SER A 761 -7.96 -30.45 -12.26
N ASN A 762 -8.75 -29.38 -12.33
CA ASN A 762 -8.97 -28.59 -13.55
C ASN A 762 -8.02 -27.39 -13.67
N LEU A 763 -7.04 -27.27 -12.77
CA LEU A 763 -5.94 -26.33 -12.88
C LEU A 763 -4.86 -26.96 -13.78
N ASN A 764 -4.12 -26.16 -14.56
CA ASN A 764 -2.95 -26.64 -15.32
C ASN A 764 -1.74 -26.93 -14.40
N MET A 765 -2.00 -27.50 -13.22
CA MET A 765 -1.06 -27.79 -12.15
C MET A 765 -1.27 -29.22 -11.71
N THR A 766 -0.17 -29.95 -11.49
CA THR A 766 -0.22 -31.32 -10.96
C THR A 766 -0.91 -31.31 -9.59
N THR A 767 -1.75 -32.31 -9.30
CA THR A 767 -2.35 -32.46 -7.96
C THR A 767 -1.26 -32.59 -6.89
N TRP A 768 -1.31 -31.73 -5.88
CA TRP A 768 -0.41 -31.74 -4.73
C TRP A 768 -1.03 -32.59 -3.63
N HIS A 769 -0.54 -33.82 -3.48
CA HIS A 769 -0.97 -34.71 -2.41
C HIS A 769 -0.26 -34.38 -1.09
N PRO A 770 -0.94 -34.50 0.07
CA PRO A 770 -0.27 -34.36 1.37
C PRO A 770 0.76 -35.48 1.56
N VAL A 771 1.69 -35.26 2.49
CA VAL A 771 2.68 -36.27 2.88
C VAL A 771 1.96 -37.49 3.45
N SER A 772 2.39 -38.67 3.03
CA SER A 772 1.83 -39.96 3.48
C SER A 772 2.90 -40.97 3.93
N THR A 773 4.18 -40.73 3.63
CA THR A 773 5.28 -41.58 4.09
C THR A 773 6.40 -40.77 4.73
N GLY A 774 7.18 -41.42 5.61
CA GLY A 774 8.42 -40.83 6.15
C GLY A 774 9.49 -40.51 5.09
N GLY A 775 9.27 -40.91 3.83
CA GLY A 775 10.05 -40.46 2.67
C GLY A 775 9.94 -38.96 2.43
N VAL A 776 8.91 -38.28 2.95
CA VAL A 776 8.56 -36.87 2.69
C VAL A 776 8.34 -36.65 1.19
N GLU A 777 7.10 -36.91 0.76
CA GLU A 777 6.59 -36.39 -0.50
C GLU A 777 6.54 -34.86 -0.46
N TYR A 778 6.83 -34.19 -1.58
CA TYR A 778 6.83 -32.74 -1.66
C TYR A 778 6.47 -32.24 -3.05
N TYR A 779 5.86 -31.07 -3.12
CA TYR A 779 5.61 -30.37 -4.37
C TYR A 779 6.82 -29.53 -4.76
N TYR A 780 7.37 -29.80 -5.93
CA TYR A 780 8.54 -29.10 -6.45
C TYR A 780 8.08 -27.98 -7.38
N ILE A 781 8.41 -26.73 -7.05
CA ILE A 781 8.02 -25.54 -7.80
C ILE A 781 9.27 -24.97 -8.46
N LYS A 782 9.55 -25.36 -9.72
CA LYS A 782 10.73 -24.88 -10.46
C LYS A 782 10.44 -23.71 -11.37
N ASP A 783 9.26 -23.70 -11.99
CA ASP A 783 8.77 -22.61 -12.85
C ASP A 783 7.25 -22.77 -13.03
N SER A 784 6.62 -21.89 -13.80
CA SER A 784 5.16 -21.88 -14.01
C SER A 784 4.59 -23.06 -14.79
N THR A 785 5.42 -23.95 -15.33
CA THR A 785 5.03 -25.15 -16.10
C THR A 785 5.61 -26.45 -15.53
N ASN A 786 6.75 -26.38 -14.85
CA ASN A 786 7.42 -27.50 -14.21
C ASN A 786 7.10 -27.56 -12.71
N MET A 787 5.90 -28.07 -12.43
CA MET A 787 5.42 -28.32 -11.07
C MET A 787 4.92 -29.75 -10.93
N ASN A 788 5.48 -30.49 -9.97
CA ASN A 788 5.18 -31.91 -9.80
C ASN A 788 5.42 -32.37 -8.36
N MET A 789 4.69 -33.42 -7.97
CA MET A 789 5.01 -34.19 -6.77
C MET A 789 6.32 -34.95 -6.98
N LYS A 790 7.22 -34.82 -6.03
CA LYS A 790 8.45 -35.59 -5.88
C LYS A 790 8.45 -36.30 -4.52
N THR A 791 9.40 -37.20 -4.32
CA THR A 791 9.59 -37.94 -3.07
C THR A 791 11.03 -37.83 -2.60
N ARG A 792 11.32 -38.20 -1.35
CA ARG A 792 12.68 -38.29 -0.81
C ARG A 792 13.40 -36.92 -0.78
N LEU A 793 12.68 -35.86 -0.39
CA LEU A 793 13.23 -34.51 -0.23
C LEU A 793 14.62 -34.56 0.42
N LEU A 794 15.68 -34.12 -0.30
CA LEU A 794 17.06 -34.03 0.18
C LEU A 794 17.53 -35.18 1.10
N LEU A 795 17.18 -36.44 0.75
CA LEU A 795 17.25 -37.59 1.67
C LEU A 795 18.61 -37.82 2.36
N ASN A 796 19.72 -37.66 1.63
CA ASN A 796 21.06 -37.87 2.20
C ASN A 796 21.40 -36.80 3.25
N ARG A 797 21.10 -35.53 2.94
CA ARG A 797 21.28 -34.38 3.84
C ARG A 797 20.40 -34.54 5.08
N ARG A 798 19.11 -34.88 4.92
CA ARG A 798 18.23 -35.20 6.08
C ARG A 798 18.79 -36.28 6.98
N ARG A 799 19.14 -37.46 6.44
CA ARG A 799 19.65 -38.60 7.22
C ARG A 799 20.91 -38.28 8.00
N PHE A 800 21.80 -37.47 7.41
CA PHE A 800 23.00 -36.99 8.09
C PHE A 800 22.64 -36.24 9.39
N TRP A 801 21.76 -35.24 9.33
CA TRP A 801 21.34 -34.48 10.53
C TRP A 801 20.51 -35.32 11.52
N GLN A 802 19.60 -36.16 11.02
CA GLN A 802 18.82 -37.09 11.86
C GLN A 802 19.74 -37.95 12.74
N SER A 803 20.78 -38.54 12.14
CA SER A 803 21.73 -39.41 12.84
C SER A 803 22.67 -38.64 13.78
N GLY A 804 23.16 -37.46 13.37
CA GLY A 804 24.09 -36.67 14.17
C GLY A 804 23.48 -35.98 15.40
N LEU A 805 22.19 -35.64 15.34
CA LEU A 805 21.43 -35.04 16.45
C LEU A 805 20.79 -36.08 17.39
N GLY A 806 20.79 -37.37 17.03
CA GLY A 806 20.21 -38.44 17.86
C GLY A 806 18.69 -38.32 18.07
N LEU A 807 17.98 -37.80 17.07
CA LEU A 807 16.56 -37.43 17.18
C LEU A 807 15.57 -38.57 16.87
N TYR A 808 16.08 -39.75 16.51
CA TYR A 808 15.34 -40.92 16.03
C TYR A 808 15.97 -42.23 16.51
#